data_AF-A0A1I4BM24-F1
#
_entry.id   AF-A0A1I4BM24-F1
#
_cell.length_a   1.000
_cell.length_b   1.000
_cell.length_c   1.000
_cell.angle_alpha   90.00
_cell.angle_beta   90.00
_cell.angle_gamma   90.00
#
_symmetry.space_group_name_H-M   'P 1'
#
loop_
_entity.id
_entity.type
_entity.pdbx_description
1 polymer ?
#
loop_
_entity_poly.entity_id
_entity_poly.type
_entity_poly.pdbx_seq_one_letter_code
_entity_poly.pdbx_strand_id
1 'polypeptide(L)'
;MRQEIVDYARSRPKCERLFRALSTSFDVTFATDRKFHRAEFYVFFLKPDVEVAQAFGLNYEILGVYSPFPTAQPRMAQAIEQIINDAPAKGRVDRIVVFVFSDDFQVAEWAARYAMDHPDSRIMIAAHAASLASAVNPKNAVRDLLQSRLYHIDLFDYRLPLNSDAFYFGRSHDLTRITGAIDRGENAGIFGLRKTGKTSFIFKLRRVLEDSDKAWFFYYDCKLPEVRSLRWDALLTRISKDIAQKLGVKWKDPSADQDVTVVFRDLVLRSRVKIVLAFDEIEFISPNAILDPHWRRDFVDFWQTIWGVQSQIRKLVAIISGVIPKVAEVERFSGVQNPLFSIVRPHFLKGFPEEDVGKMVKAIGGKVGVVFDDNAISHLVGRYGGHPYLTRLACSSVLDALDLKGAKRPIKVASEDLIANQDGRERQLLPYVRHIVTELKDFYPVEYEVLEMLSLNKYSEYHDLAVDPEFVEHLRSFGIVAEVNGLDEISIPVAKKYIASEWGKRNGVKYSVEVVPNGERANWYRLKSRAILDGMRQLADYFRQTLKQPFLPVGGVSEADKFVDAPLANDAHSYSAFFIIANRCFVESIEVFMKEKGVQGAVNGHLHDVLPRLAIALQRIRVYRHDAGHIELSVPNAIRLRDDFLKEDLGGRQRGTVEDVHFVLQQCAVDGLMNAIQAELVANRLV
;
A
#
# COMPACT_ATOMS: atom_id res chain seq x y z
N MET A 1 -8.78 16.73 -40.62
CA MET A 1 -7.65 17.60 -40.26
C MET A 1 -8.08 19.06 -40.43
N ARG A 2 -7.84 19.91 -39.42
CA ARG A 2 -8.20 21.34 -39.45
C ARG A 2 -7.37 22.10 -40.48
N GLN A 3 -7.94 23.15 -41.09
CA GLN A 3 -7.27 23.93 -42.15
C GLN A 3 -5.90 24.48 -41.71
N GLU A 4 -5.81 25.00 -40.48
CA GLU A 4 -4.56 25.51 -39.89
C GLU A 4 -3.43 24.47 -39.85
N ILE A 5 -3.75 23.20 -39.58
CA ILE A 5 -2.77 22.11 -39.54
C ILE A 5 -2.34 21.72 -40.96
N VAL A 6 -3.27 21.74 -41.91
CA VAL A 6 -2.97 21.51 -43.33
C VAL A 6 -2.02 22.59 -43.86
N ASP A 7 -2.27 23.86 -43.52
CA ASP A 7 -1.43 24.98 -43.93
C ASP A 7 -0.04 24.94 -43.25
N TYR A 8 0.00 24.56 -41.97
CA TYR A 8 1.25 24.29 -41.25
C TYR A 8 2.06 23.15 -41.90
N ALA A 9 1.40 22.07 -42.31
CA ALA A 9 2.02 20.92 -42.98
C ALA A 9 2.58 21.29 -44.37
N ARG A 10 1.81 22.03 -45.17
CA ARG A 10 2.23 22.48 -46.52
C ARG A 10 3.48 23.35 -46.50
N SER A 11 3.63 24.18 -45.47
CA SER A 11 4.82 25.01 -45.30
C SER A 11 6.06 24.22 -44.82
N ARG A 12 5.91 22.94 -44.44
CA ARG A 12 6.97 22.06 -43.93
C ARG A 12 6.91 20.68 -44.60
N PRO A 13 7.46 20.51 -45.81
CA PRO A 13 7.28 19.30 -46.63
C PRO A 13 7.73 17.99 -45.96
N LYS A 14 8.76 18.04 -45.09
CA LYS A 14 9.22 16.90 -44.30
C LYS A 14 8.17 16.42 -43.29
N CYS A 15 7.43 17.35 -42.67
CA CYS A 15 6.37 17.03 -41.72
C CYS A 15 5.10 16.56 -42.43
N GLU A 16 4.81 17.04 -43.65
CA GLU A 16 3.57 16.71 -44.36
C GLU A 16 3.36 15.20 -44.55
N ARG A 17 4.40 14.47 -44.96
CA ARG A 17 4.28 13.02 -45.19
C ARG A 17 4.09 12.26 -43.88
N LEU A 18 4.82 12.64 -42.83
CA LEU A 18 4.66 12.09 -41.50
C LEU A 18 3.25 12.34 -40.96
N PHE A 19 2.69 13.53 -41.16
CA PHE A 19 1.33 13.85 -40.76
C PHE A 19 0.30 12.99 -41.46
N ARG A 20 0.43 12.77 -42.79
CA ARG A 20 -0.48 11.87 -43.51
C ARG A 20 -0.45 10.47 -42.95
N ALA A 21 0.74 9.95 -42.61
CA ALA A 21 0.88 8.63 -41.99
C ALA A 21 0.23 8.57 -40.60
N LEU A 22 0.46 9.57 -39.73
CA LEU A 22 -0.14 9.62 -38.39
C LEU A 22 -1.65 9.82 -38.43
N SER A 23 -2.15 10.52 -39.45
CA SER A 23 -3.58 10.85 -39.58
C SER A 23 -4.48 9.65 -39.84
N THR A 24 -3.91 8.47 -40.14
CA THR A 24 -4.68 7.23 -40.26
C THR A 24 -5.13 6.65 -38.93
N SER A 25 -4.53 7.11 -37.83
CA SER A 25 -4.70 6.57 -36.47
C SER A 25 -4.89 7.65 -35.40
N PHE A 26 -4.59 8.90 -35.74
CA PHE A 26 -4.68 10.05 -34.85
C PHE A 26 -5.29 11.26 -35.57
N ASP A 27 -6.01 12.12 -34.85
CA ASP A 27 -6.31 13.47 -35.29
C ASP A 27 -5.24 14.43 -34.76
N VAL A 28 -4.62 15.20 -35.65
CA VAL A 28 -3.61 16.20 -35.27
C VAL A 28 -4.32 17.48 -34.87
N THR A 29 -4.32 17.79 -33.57
CA THR A 29 -5.14 18.86 -32.99
C THR A 29 -4.35 20.14 -32.67
N PHE A 30 -3.03 20.08 -32.72
CA PHE A 30 -2.12 21.20 -32.51
C PHE A 30 -0.79 20.92 -33.22
N ALA A 31 -0.16 21.95 -33.79
CA ALA A 31 1.17 21.87 -34.37
C ALA A 31 1.91 23.21 -34.23
N THR A 32 3.19 23.18 -33.86
CA THR A 32 4.01 24.39 -33.74
C THR A 32 5.51 24.08 -33.83
N ASP A 33 6.33 25.11 -34.08
CA ASP A 33 7.78 25.01 -34.04
C ASP A 33 8.27 25.48 -32.67
N ARG A 34 9.24 24.76 -32.08
CA ARG A 34 9.89 25.18 -30.84
C ARG A 34 11.39 25.18 -31.00
N LYS A 35 12.02 26.28 -30.61
CA LYS A 35 13.48 26.45 -30.61
C LYS A 35 14.01 26.33 -29.19
N PHE A 36 14.88 25.35 -28.95
CA PHE A 36 15.57 25.15 -27.68
C PHE A 36 17.07 25.01 -27.94
N HIS A 37 17.90 25.77 -27.21
CA HIS A 37 19.36 25.66 -27.28
C HIS A 37 19.94 25.66 -28.72
N ARG A 38 19.40 26.51 -29.61
CA ARG A 38 19.75 26.62 -31.04
C ARG A 38 19.37 25.39 -31.91
N ALA A 39 18.55 24.48 -31.39
CA ALA A 39 17.92 23.40 -32.14
C ALA A 39 16.42 23.69 -32.34
N GLU A 40 15.90 23.37 -33.51
CA GLU A 40 14.49 23.53 -33.86
C GLU A 40 13.80 22.15 -33.89
N PHE A 41 12.69 22.05 -33.18
CA PHE A 41 11.87 20.86 -33.08
C PHE A 41 10.45 21.17 -33.54
N TYR A 42 9.84 20.22 -34.23
CA TYR A 42 8.45 20.31 -34.66
C TYR A 42 7.58 19.55 -33.67
N VAL A 43 6.57 20.22 -33.12
CA VAL A 43 5.77 19.73 -31.99
C VAL A 43 4.33 19.57 -32.42
N PHE A 44 3.73 18.43 -32.09
CA PHE A 44 2.37 18.07 -32.49
C PHE A 44 1.61 17.44 -31.34
N PHE A 45 0.30 17.66 -31.26
CA PHE A 45 -0.58 16.90 -30.36
C PHE A 45 -1.44 15.95 -31.17
N LEU A 46 -1.41 14.67 -30.78
CA LEU A 46 -2.00 13.56 -31.50
C LEU A 46 -3.15 13.00 -30.68
N LYS A 47 -4.38 13.30 -31.06
CA LYS A 47 -5.58 12.72 -30.43
C LYS A 47 -5.82 11.33 -31.01
N PRO A 48 -5.78 10.24 -30.22
CA PRO A 48 -6.00 8.89 -30.75
C PRO A 48 -7.42 8.72 -31.29
N ASP A 49 -7.56 7.92 -32.36
CA ASP A 49 -8.87 7.43 -32.78
C ASP A 49 -9.45 6.43 -31.75
N VAL A 50 -10.72 6.04 -31.93
CA VAL A 50 -11.41 5.15 -30.98
C VAL A 50 -10.72 3.78 -30.87
N GLU A 51 -10.21 3.25 -31.98
CA GLU A 51 -9.58 1.92 -32.02
C GLU A 51 -8.24 1.92 -31.26
N VAL A 52 -7.41 2.92 -31.50
CA VAL A 52 -6.12 3.13 -30.84
C VAL A 52 -6.32 3.49 -29.37
N ALA A 53 -7.27 4.37 -29.06
CA ALA A 53 -7.58 4.75 -27.68
C ALA A 53 -7.97 3.54 -26.83
N GLN A 54 -8.84 2.66 -27.37
CA GLN A 54 -9.26 1.44 -26.68
C GLN A 54 -8.15 0.39 -26.59
N ALA A 55 -7.38 0.20 -27.66
CA ALA A 55 -6.33 -0.82 -27.69
C ALA A 55 -5.18 -0.53 -26.69
N PHE A 56 -4.80 0.74 -26.54
CA PHE A 56 -3.64 1.15 -25.74
C PHE A 56 -4.00 2.00 -24.52
N GLY A 57 -5.29 2.13 -24.18
CA GLY A 57 -5.76 2.90 -23.02
C GLY A 57 -5.37 4.38 -23.05
N LEU A 58 -5.38 5.00 -24.24
CA LEU A 58 -4.94 6.38 -24.46
C LEU A 58 -6.14 7.34 -24.35
N ASN A 59 -6.27 8.01 -23.19
CA ASN A 59 -7.39 8.91 -22.90
C ASN A 59 -7.11 10.38 -23.19
N TYR A 60 -5.83 10.75 -23.32
CA TYR A 60 -5.37 12.12 -23.60
C TYR A 60 -4.69 12.17 -24.97
N GLU A 61 -4.48 13.39 -25.48
CA GLU A 61 -3.65 13.59 -26.67
C GLU A 61 -2.20 13.19 -26.39
N ILE A 62 -1.46 12.68 -27.36
CA ILE A 62 -0.05 12.34 -27.19
C ILE A 62 0.81 13.47 -27.76
N LEU A 63 1.84 13.86 -27.02
CA LEU A 63 2.87 14.77 -27.52
C LEU A 63 3.74 14.04 -28.55
N GLY A 64 3.75 14.52 -29.79
CA GLY A 64 4.70 14.14 -30.83
C GLY A 64 5.77 15.21 -30.99
N VAL A 65 7.03 14.81 -30.99
CA VAL A 65 8.18 15.68 -31.28
C VAL A 65 8.97 15.11 -32.45
N TYR A 66 9.09 15.88 -33.53
CA TYR A 66 9.93 15.55 -34.67
C TYR A 66 11.24 16.35 -34.63
N SER A 67 12.34 15.62 -34.72
CA SER A 67 13.71 16.11 -34.74
C SER A 67 14.32 15.91 -36.14
N PRO A 68 14.54 16.98 -36.93
CA PRO A 68 15.09 16.87 -38.28
C PRO A 68 16.61 16.67 -38.30
N PHE A 69 17.24 16.43 -37.14
CA PHE A 69 18.68 16.24 -37.03
C PHE A 69 19.06 14.79 -37.38
N PRO A 70 20.23 14.59 -38.01
CA PRO A 70 20.68 13.27 -38.44
C PRO A 70 21.08 12.35 -37.28
N THR A 71 21.21 12.87 -36.07
CA THR A 71 21.60 12.11 -34.88
C THR A 71 20.82 12.58 -33.67
N ALA A 72 20.17 11.65 -32.99
CA ALA A 72 19.47 11.88 -31.74
C ALA A 72 20.47 12.16 -30.61
N GLN A 73 20.17 13.15 -29.76
CA GLN A 73 21.06 13.63 -28.70
C GLN A 73 20.26 13.94 -27.43
N PRO A 74 20.88 13.91 -26.23
CA PRO A 74 20.20 14.17 -24.95
C PRO A 74 19.37 15.47 -24.90
N ARG A 75 19.78 16.50 -25.64
CA ARG A 75 19.01 17.75 -25.79
C ARG A 75 17.58 17.57 -26.32
N MET A 76 17.31 16.49 -27.06
CA MET A 76 15.96 16.14 -27.52
C MET A 76 15.07 15.72 -26.34
N ALA A 77 15.60 14.91 -25.42
CA ALA A 77 14.89 14.53 -24.21
C ALA A 77 14.62 15.75 -23.31
N GLN A 78 15.61 16.64 -23.17
CA GLN A 78 15.45 17.90 -22.44
C GLN A 78 14.36 18.79 -23.07
N ALA A 79 14.33 18.91 -24.40
CA ALA A 79 13.31 19.65 -25.11
C ALA A 79 11.91 19.05 -24.89
N ILE A 80 11.78 17.71 -24.94
CA ILE A 80 10.52 17.00 -24.66
C ILE A 80 10.03 17.33 -23.23
N GLU A 81 10.90 17.25 -22.24
CA GLU A 81 10.54 17.56 -20.85
C GLU A 81 10.14 19.03 -20.65
N GLN A 82 10.77 19.96 -21.38
CA GLN A 82 10.36 21.35 -21.32
C GLN A 82 8.99 21.55 -21.99
N ILE A 83 8.81 21.04 -23.21
CA ILE A 83 7.58 21.21 -24.00
C ILE A 83 6.36 20.67 -23.24
N ILE A 84 6.48 19.47 -22.65
CA ILE A 84 5.34 18.80 -22.01
C ILE A 84 4.86 19.50 -20.73
N ASN A 85 5.75 20.28 -20.10
CA ASN A 85 5.44 21.05 -18.90
C ASN A 85 5.03 22.50 -19.21
N ASP A 86 5.21 22.96 -20.45
CA ASP A 86 4.80 24.28 -20.93
C ASP A 86 3.37 24.28 -21.50
N ALA A 87 2.70 25.44 -21.46
CA ALA A 87 1.46 25.64 -22.19
C ALA A 87 1.74 25.67 -23.72
N PRO A 88 0.89 25.05 -24.57
CA PRO A 88 -0.41 24.45 -24.26
C PRO A 88 -0.39 22.93 -23.95
N ALA A 89 0.80 22.29 -23.82
CA ALA A 89 0.88 20.86 -23.56
C ALA A 89 0.49 20.51 -22.11
N LYS A 90 0.87 21.36 -21.14
CA LYS A 90 0.58 21.19 -19.71
C LYS A 90 -0.93 20.97 -19.50
N GLY A 91 -1.29 19.78 -19.03
CA GLY A 91 -2.68 19.41 -18.73
C GLY A 91 -3.53 18.98 -19.93
N ARG A 92 -2.99 19.00 -21.15
CA ARG A 92 -3.68 18.61 -22.39
C ARG A 92 -3.21 17.26 -22.95
N VAL A 93 -1.91 16.96 -22.82
CA VAL A 93 -1.30 15.74 -23.35
C VAL A 93 -1.04 14.67 -22.26
N ASP A 94 -0.99 13.40 -22.66
CA ASP A 94 -0.57 12.28 -21.82
C ASP A 94 0.85 12.53 -21.31
N ARG A 95 1.04 12.32 -20.00
CA ARG A 95 2.32 12.60 -19.33
C ARG A 95 3.24 11.40 -19.28
N ILE A 96 2.78 10.18 -19.58
CA ILE A 96 3.62 8.98 -19.53
C ILE A 96 4.24 8.69 -20.91
N VAL A 97 3.49 8.91 -21.99
CA VAL A 97 3.87 8.48 -23.34
C VAL A 97 4.09 9.68 -24.25
N VAL A 98 5.17 9.66 -25.01
CA VAL A 98 5.47 10.66 -26.05
C VAL A 98 5.92 9.96 -27.34
N PHE A 99 5.55 10.51 -28.48
CA PHE A 99 6.10 10.10 -29.77
C PHE A 99 7.36 10.91 -30.08
N VAL A 100 8.40 10.21 -30.53
CA VAL A 100 9.64 10.84 -31.00
C VAL A 100 9.90 10.41 -32.42
N PHE A 101 9.89 11.36 -33.34
CA PHE A 101 10.22 11.12 -34.74
C PHE A 101 11.57 11.74 -35.04
N SER A 102 12.42 11.07 -35.81
CA SER A 102 13.72 11.62 -36.18
C SER A 102 14.17 11.20 -37.58
N ASP A 103 15.02 12.02 -38.20
CA ASP A 103 15.78 11.67 -39.40
C ASP A 103 16.95 10.71 -39.06
N ASP A 104 17.23 10.46 -37.77
CA ASP A 104 18.17 9.42 -37.31
C ASP A 104 17.56 8.02 -37.41
N PHE A 105 18.25 7.13 -38.14
CA PHE A 105 17.84 5.73 -38.30
C PHE A 105 17.96 4.90 -37.01
N GLN A 106 18.81 5.32 -36.07
CA GLN A 106 19.01 4.67 -34.77
C GLN A 106 18.19 5.29 -33.65
N VAL A 107 17.22 6.17 -33.93
CA VAL A 107 16.44 6.87 -32.89
C VAL A 107 15.75 5.90 -31.92
N ALA A 108 15.32 4.73 -32.40
CA ALA A 108 14.72 3.68 -31.59
C ALA A 108 15.71 3.05 -30.60
N GLU A 109 16.96 2.80 -31.03
CA GLU A 109 18.03 2.27 -30.18
C GLU A 109 18.52 3.35 -29.21
N TRP A 110 18.61 4.59 -29.66
CA TRP A 110 18.93 5.75 -28.82
C TRP A 110 17.91 5.92 -27.71
N ALA A 111 16.60 5.89 -28.02
CA ALA A 111 15.54 6.02 -27.02
C ALA A 111 15.56 4.88 -26.00
N ALA A 112 15.85 3.66 -26.43
CA ALA A 112 16.01 2.51 -25.55
C ALA A 112 17.19 2.68 -24.59
N ARG A 113 18.37 3.07 -25.12
CA ARG A 113 19.56 3.36 -24.28
C ARG A 113 19.30 4.51 -23.31
N TYR A 114 18.67 5.58 -23.78
CA TYR A 114 18.32 6.72 -22.94
C TYR A 114 17.40 6.32 -21.79
N ALA A 115 16.41 5.46 -22.04
CA ALA A 115 15.51 4.94 -21.01
C ALA A 115 16.23 4.03 -20.00
N MET A 116 17.25 3.27 -20.42
CA MET A 116 18.09 2.49 -19.50
C MET A 116 18.94 3.39 -18.61
N ASP A 117 19.54 4.43 -19.18
CA ASP A 117 20.36 5.40 -18.44
C ASP A 117 19.51 6.33 -17.54
N HIS A 118 18.25 6.56 -17.95
CA HIS A 118 17.28 7.42 -17.26
C HIS A 118 15.95 6.69 -17.07
N PRO A 119 15.86 5.76 -16.10
CA PRO A 119 14.65 4.99 -15.86
C PRO A 119 13.41 5.86 -15.63
N ASP A 120 13.59 7.06 -15.08
CA ASP A 120 12.52 8.03 -14.75
C ASP A 120 11.99 8.83 -15.94
N SER A 121 12.60 8.64 -17.11
CA SER A 121 12.16 9.30 -18.32
C SER A 121 10.81 8.77 -18.80
N ARG A 122 10.09 9.60 -19.55
CA ARG A 122 8.82 9.21 -20.18
C ARG A 122 9.07 8.14 -21.22
N ILE A 123 8.04 7.35 -21.50
CA ILE A 123 8.11 6.32 -22.54
C ILE A 123 8.17 7.02 -23.90
N MET A 124 9.34 6.97 -24.52
CA MET A 124 9.56 7.49 -25.86
C MET A 124 9.25 6.41 -26.90
N ILE A 125 8.14 6.59 -27.60
CA ILE A 125 7.79 5.79 -28.77
C ILE A 125 8.51 6.39 -29.97
N ALA A 126 9.75 5.91 -30.18
CA ALA A 126 10.67 6.46 -31.15
C ALA A 126 10.58 5.75 -32.51
N ALA A 127 10.47 6.52 -33.60
CA ALA A 127 10.44 6.01 -34.96
C ALA A 127 11.24 6.88 -35.94
N HIS A 128 11.89 6.24 -36.90
CA HIS A 128 12.51 6.93 -38.03
C HIS A 128 11.41 7.52 -38.92
N ALA A 129 11.45 8.83 -39.11
CA ALA A 129 10.36 9.59 -39.73
C ALA A 129 10.08 9.16 -41.17
N ALA A 130 11.14 8.95 -41.97
CA ALA A 130 10.97 8.55 -43.37
C ALA A 130 10.38 7.14 -43.50
N SER A 131 10.78 6.20 -42.63
CA SER A 131 10.24 4.82 -42.64
C SER A 131 8.75 4.78 -42.36
N LEU A 132 8.28 5.56 -41.39
CA LEU A 132 6.85 5.65 -41.09
C LEU A 132 6.08 6.35 -42.20
N ALA A 133 6.66 7.41 -42.77
CA ALA A 133 6.07 8.17 -43.86
C ALA A 133 5.95 7.38 -45.18
N SER A 134 6.84 6.40 -45.41
CA SER A 134 6.84 5.55 -46.61
C SER A 134 6.18 4.19 -46.38
N ALA A 135 5.53 3.95 -45.23
CA ALA A 135 4.90 2.68 -44.93
C ALA A 135 3.75 2.38 -45.92
N VAL A 136 3.72 1.15 -46.46
CA VAL A 136 2.65 0.70 -47.38
C VAL A 136 1.28 0.74 -46.70
N ASN A 137 1.22 0.38 -45.42
CA ASN A 137 0.05 0.52 -44.58
C ASN A 137 0.42 1.32 -43.32
N PRO A 138 0.29 2.66 -43.35
CA PRO A 138 0.64 3.51 -42.22
C PRO A 138 -0.12 3.19 -40.94
N LYS A 139 -1.40 2.79 -41.05
CA LYS A 139 -2.22 2.41 -39.90
C LYS A 139 -1.62 1.22 -39.15
N ASN A 140 -1.21 0.18 -39.87
CA ASN A 140 -0.54 -0.97 -39.26
C ASN A 140 0.84 -0.59 -38.71
N ALA A 141 1.63 0.20 -39.45
CA ALA A 141 2.96 0.61 -38.99
C ALA A 141 2.91 1.42 -37.68
N VAL A 142 1.94 2.34 -37.53
CA VAL A 142 1.70 3.07 -36.29
C VAL A 142 1.27 2.13 -35.16
N ARG A 143 0.40 1.17 -35.45
CA ARG A 143 -0.05 0.18 -34.47
C ARG A 143 1.11 -0.71 -34.00
N ASP A 144 1.94 -1.20 -34.91
CA ASP A 144 3.11 -2.03 -34.61
C ASP A 144 4.15 -1.25 -33.80
N LEU A 145 4.32 0.04 -34.10
CA LEU A 145 5.16 0.94 -33.33
C LEU A 145 4.68 1.11 -31.87
N LEU A 146 3.37 1.26 -31.66
CA LEU A 146 2.79 1.31 -30.32
C LEU A 146 2.96 -0.04 -29.58
N GLN A 147 2.65 -1.16 -30.24
CA GLN A 147 2.75 -2.50 -29.65
C GLN A 147 4.18 -2.86 -29.25
N SER A 148 5.14 -2.65 -30.15
CA SER A 148 6.56 -2.98 -29.94
C SER A 148 7.22 -2.22 -28.78
N ARG A 149 6.60 -1.12 -28.32
CA ARG A 149 7.10 -0.36 -27.16
C ARG A 149 6.24 -0.53 -25.92
N LEU A 150 4.93 -0.34 -26.02
CA LEU A 150 4.08 -0.28 -24.84
C LEU A 150 3.79 -1.65 -24.23
N TYR A 151 3.68 -2.71 -25.02
CA TYR A 151 3.34 -4.04 -24.50
C TYR A 151 4.54 -4.78 -23.91
N HIS A 152 5.77 -4.37 -24.24
CA HIS A 152 6.99 -5.01 -23.74
C HIS A 152 7.54 -4.37 -22.46
N ILE A 153 6.95 -3.27 -21.99
CA ILE A 153 7.39 -2.57 -20.78
C ILE A 153 6.44 -2.92 -19.64
N ASP A 154 6.97 -3.43 -18.54
CA ASP A 154 6.20 -3.52 -17.30
C ASP A 154 6.17 -2.15 -16.60
N LEU A 155 5.10 -1.41 -16.87
CA LEU A 155 4.87 -0.12 -16.22
C LEU A 155 4.37 -0.25 -14.78
N PHE A 156 4.01 -1.44 -14.32
CA PHE A 156 3.65 -1.67 -12.92
C PHE A 156 4.91 -1.81 -12.05
N ASP A 157 5.96 -2.51 -12.50
CA ASP A 157 7.22 -2.75 -11.76
C ASP A 157 8.19 -1.56 -11.74
N TYR A 158 7.66 -0.34 -11.68
CA TYR A 158 8.48 0.86 -11.54
C TYR A 158 8.76 1.14 -10.04
N ARG A 159 10.03 1.06 -9.64
CA ARG A 159 10.45 1.01 -8.23
C ARG A 159 11.09 2.29 -7.67
N LEU A 160 11.40 3.27 -8.52
CA LEU A 160 12.05 4.52 -8.13
C LEU A 160 11.04 5.58 -7.66
N PRO A 161 11.45 6.54 -6.80
CA PRO A 161 10.62 7.68 -6.43
C PRO A 161 10.14 8.40 -7.69
N LEU A 162 8.85 8.73 -7.74
CA LEU A 162 8.25 9.32 -8.94
C LEU A 162 8.67 10.79 -9.08
N ASN A 163 9.81 11.00 -9.74
CA ASN A 163 10.34 12.33 -10.04
C ASN A 163 9.49 13.06 -11.10
N SER A 164 8.72 12.32 -11.90
CA SER A 164 7.77 12.86 -12.88
C SER A 164 6.32 12.77 -12.40
N ASP A 165 5.49 13.71 -12.83
CA ASP A 165 4.05 13.73 -12.50
C ASP A 165 3.28 12.60 -13.22
N ALA A 166 3.94 11.94 -14.16
CA ALA A 166 3.34 10.97 -15.08
C ALA A 166 2.71 9.77 -14.35
N PHE A 167 3.33 9.34 -13.26
CA PHE A 167 2.91 8.18 -12.48
C PHE A 167 2.37 8.55 -11.10
N TYR A 168 2.14 9.84 -10.83
CA TYR A 168 1.58 10.28 -9.56
C TYR A 168 0.05 10.15 -9.60
N PHE A 169 -0.49 9.28 -8.75
CA PHE A 169 -1.92 8.99 -8.66
C PHE A 169 -2.48 9.36 -7.28
N GLY A 170 -3.75 9.80 -7.26
CA GLY A 170 -4.47 10.13 -6.04
C GLY A 170 -3.87 11.32 -5.27
N ARG A 171 -4.17 11.39 -3.96
CA ARG A 171 -3.56 12.32 -2.97
C ARG A 171 -3.79 13.82 -3.20
N SER A 172 -4.73 14.20 -4.06
CA SER A 172 -5.03 15.62 -4.33
C SER A 172 -5.51 16.36 -3.07
N HIS A 173 -6.32 15.69 -2.25
CA HIS A 173 -6.81 16.24 -0.98
C HIS A 173 -5.67 16.41 0.04
N ASP A 174 -4.82 15.39 0.18
CA ASP A 174 -3.63 15.43 1.04
C ASP A 174 -2.70 16.58 0.65
N LEU A 175 -2.48 16.76 -0.66
CA LEU A 175 -1.62 17.82 -1.20
C LEU A 175 -2.19 19.20 -0.86
N THR A 176 -3.49 19.40 -1.05
CA THR A 176 -4.19 20.67 -0.75
C THR A 176 -4.11 21.01 0.75
N ARG A 177 -4.24 20.00 1.61
CA ARG A 177 -4.14 20.18 3.06
C ARG A 177 -2.75 20.64 3.48
N ILE A 178 -1.71 19.97 2.98
CA ILE A 178 -0.31 20.29 3.33
C ILE A 178 0.11 21.63 2.74
N THR A 179 -0.24 21.94 1.49
CA THR A 179 0.04 23.27 0.90
C THR A 179 -0.67 24.38 1.67
N GLY A 180 -1.91 24.16 2.13
CA GLY A 180 -2.61 25.10 2.99
C GLY A 180 -1.92 25.35 4.34
N ALA A 181 -1.33 24.32 4.96
CA ALA A 181 -0.54 24.47 6.20
C ALA A 181 0.73 25.30 5.94
N ILE A 182 1.43 25.03 4.83
CA ILE A 182 2.60 25.79 4.40
C ILE A 182 2.23 27.25 4.17
N ASP A 183 1.10 27.54 3.51
CA ASP A 183 0.60 28.90 3.28
C ASP A 183 0.28 29.64 4.61
N ARG A 184 -0.12 28.94 5.68
CA ARG A 184 -0.27 29.49 7.04
C ARG A 184 1.02 29.57 7.86
N GLY A 185 2.13 29.01 7.35
CA GLY A 185 3.41 28.98 8.05
C GLY A 185 3.39 28.01 9.23
N GLU A 186 2.65 26.91 9.10
CA GLU A 186 2.49 25.85 10.10
C GLU A 186 3.36 24.64 9.72
N ASN A 187 3.97 23.99 10.72
CA ASN A 187 4.66 22.72 10.50
C ASN A 187 3.66 21.59 10.28
N ALA A 188 4.04 20.63 9.44
CA ALA A 188 3.21 19.46 9.16
C ALA A 188 4.05 18.18 9.18
N GLY A 189 3.43 17.09 9.63
CA GLY A 189 4.02 15.77 9.58
C GLY A 189 3.32 14.91 8.54
N ILE A 190 4.08 14.12 7.79
CA ILE A 190 3.59 13.19 6.76
C ILE A 190 4.00 11.79 7.17
N PHE A 191 3.08 11.06 7.77
CA PHE A 191 3.34 9.74 8.34
C PHE A 191 2.65 8.66 7.54
N GLY A 192 3.19 7.46 7.56
CA GLY A 192 2.66 6.38 6.74
C GLY A 192 3.61 5.21 6.66
N LEU A 193 3.05 4.03 6.37
CA LEU A 193 3.85 2.84 6.13
C LEU A 193 4.93 3.05 5.06
N ARG A 194 5.97 2.23 5.11
CA ARG A 194 6.98 2.21 4.06
C ARG A 194 6.33 1.91 2.70
N LYS A 195 6.82 2.58 1.65
CA LYS A 195 6.33 2.40 0.26
C LYS A 195 4.86 2.80 0.02
N THR A 196 4.23 3.55 0.93
CA THR A 196 2.90 4.18 0.71
C THR A 196 2.94 5.42 -0.19
N GLY A 197 4.14 5.90 -0.52
CA GLY A 197 4.36 7.05 -1.41
C GLY A 197 4.72 8.36 -0.70
N LYS A 198 5.20 8.32 0.55
CA LYS A 198 5.64 9.52 1.31
C LYS A 198 6.67 10.38 0.54
N THR A 199 7.79 9.80 0.14
CA THR A 199 8.82 10.48 -0.65
C THR A 199 8.29 10.99 -1.99
N SER A 200 7.47 10.20 -2.71
CA SER A 200 6.81 10.64 -3.94
C SER A 200 5.86 11.83 -3.72
N PHE A 201 5.16 11.86 -2.58
CA PHE A 201 4.30 12.96 -2.17
C PHE A 201 5.12 14.22 -1.85
N ILE A 202 6.25 14.09 -1.14
CA ILE A 202 7.19 15.19 -0.86
C ILE A 202 7.73 15.79 -2.15
N PHE A 203 8.13 14.98 -3.14
CA PHE A 203 8.59 15.48 -4.43
C PHE A 203 7.47 16.11 -5.26
N LYS A 204 6.23 15.63 -5.13
CA LYS A 204 5.07 16.32 -5.72
C LYS A 204 4.83 17.68 -5.08
N LEU A 205 4.89 17.75 -3.76
CA LEU A 205 4.76 18.97 -2.98
C LEU A 205 5.83 20.01 -3.38
N ARG A 206 7.10 19.58 -3.46
CA ARG A 206 8.22 20.40 -3.94
C ARG A 206 7.89 21.06 -5.29
N ARG A 207 7.49 20.26 -6.27
CA ARG A 207 7.17 20.75 -7.62
C ARG A 207 6.03 21.75 -7.61
N VAL A 208 4.96 21.50 -6.86
CA VAL A 208 3.83 22.44 -6.76
C VAL A 208 4.25 23.78 -6.14
N LEU A 209 5.12 23.75 -5.14
CA LEU A 209 5.60 24.97 -4.49
C LEU A 209 6.57 25.75 -5.38
N GLU A 210 7.51 25.06 -6.03
CA GLU A 210 8.45 25.65 -6.98
C GLU A 210 7.72 26.22 -8.23
N ASP A 211 6.76 25.50 -8.81
CA ASP A 211 5.94 25.98 -9.95
C ASP A 211 5.11 27.24 -9.62
N SER A 212 4.81 27.45 -8.34
CA SER A 212 4.01 28.58 -7.86
C SER A 212 4.85 29.79 -7.43
N ASP A 213 6.18 29.67 -7.43
CA ASP A 213 7.12 30.66 -6.89
C ASP A 213 6.80 31.10 -5.43
N LYS A 214 6.05 30.29 -4.68
CA LYS A 214 5.60 30.63 -3.31
C LYS A 214 6.62 30.30 -2.23
N ALA A 215 7.53 29.36 -2.48
CA ALA A 215 8.46 28.87 -1.48
C ALA A 215 9.74 28.29 -2.09
N TRP A 216 10.84 28.44 -1.36
CA TRP A 216 12.05 27.64 -1.55
C TRP A 216 11.93 26.33 -0.77
N PHE A 217 12.12 25.22 -1.47
CA PHE A 217 12.01 23.88 -0.91
C PHE A 217 13.38 23.22 -0.76
N PHE A 218 13.70 22.77 0.44
CA PHE A 218 14.93 22.04 0.76
C PHE A 218 14.57 20.65 1.25
N TYR A 219 15.11 19.62 0.61
CA TYR A 219 14.84 18.21 0.92
C TYR A 219 16.06 17.57 1.55
N TYR A 220 15.86 16.89 2.68
CA TYR A 220 16.89 16.14 3.40
C TYR A 220 16.38 14.72 3.63
N ASP A 221 17.06 13.72 3.05
CA ASP A 221 16.85 12.31 3.37
C ASP A 221 17.65 11.99 4.64
N CYS A 222 16.94 11.86 5.76
CA CYS A 222 17.55 11.66 7.06
C CYS A 222 18.23 10.30 7.19
N LYS A 223 17.98 9.35 6.29
CA LYS A 223 18.65 8.06 6.31
C LYS A 223 20.11 8.15 5.84
N LEU A 224 20.44 9.15 5.03
CA LEU A 224 21.77 9.28 4.44
C LEU A 224 22.79 9.68 5.53
N PRO A 225 23.97 9.03 5.57
CA PRO A 225 25.02 9.35 6.55
C PRO A 225 25.40 10.84 6.57
N GLU A 226 25.36 11.52 5.43
CA GLU A 226 25.63 12.96 5.30
C GLU A 226 24.65 13.85 6.06
N VAL A 227 23.49 13.31 6.47
CA VAL A 227 22.51 13.97 7.33
C VAL A 227 22.56 13.36 8.75
N ARG A 228 22.30 12.05 8.90
CA ARG A 228 22.14 11.43 10.24
C ARG A 228 23.38 11.46 11.11
N SER A 229 24.58 11.40 10.54
CA SER A 229 25.81 11.39 11.34
C SER A 229 26.21 12.78 11.84
N LEU A 230 25.61 13.84 11.29
CA LEU A 230 25.89 15.20 11.71
C LEU A 230 25.30 15.49 13.09
N ARG A 231 26.05 16.25 13.88
CA ARG A 231 25.57 16.93 15.09
C ARG A 231 24.58 18.03 14.71
N TRP A 232 23.70 18.43 15.63
CA TRP A 232 22.63 19.38 15.31
C TRP A 232 23.12 20.72 14.71
N ASP A 233 24.23 21.24 15.21
CA ASP A 233 24.87 22.49 14.79
C ASP A 233 25.52 22.38 13.41
N ALA A 234 26.15 21.24 13.13
CA ALA A 234 26.68 20.90 11.82
C ALA A 234 25.57 20.73 10.77
N LEU A 235 24.46 20.08 11.13
CA LEU A 235 23.28 19.98 10.26
C LEU A 235 22.65 21.35 9.99
N LEU A 236 22.52 22.20 11.01
CA LEU A 236 22.02 23.57 10.84
C LEU A 236 22.95 24.41 9.96
N THR A 237 24.27 24.22 10.09
CA THR A 237 25.28 24.85 9.23
C THR A 237 25.09 24.42 7.78
N ARG A 238 24.85 23.12 7.54
CA ARG A 238 24.58 22.57 6.20
C ARG A 238 23.31 23.17 5.60
N ILE A 239 22.22 23.21 6.36
CA ILE A 239 20.95 23.83 5.95
C ILE A 239 21.16 25.30 5.58
N SER A 240 21.93 26.02 6.41
CA SER A 240 22.23 27.45 6.19
C SER A 240 23.05 27.66 4.90
N LYS A 241 24.02 26.77 4.60
CA LYS A 241 24.77 26.77 3.34
C LYS A 241 23.84 26.60 2.14
N ASP A 242 22.95 25.62 2.20
CA ASP A 242 22.01 25.32 1.11
C ASP A 242 21.04 26.51 0.88
N ILE A 243 20.53 27.12 1.95
CA ILE A 243 19.69 28.33 1.87
C ILE A 243 20.48 29.50 1.26
N ALA A 244 21.68 29.77 1.74
CA ALA A 244 22.51 30.87 1.23
C ALA A 244 22.78 30.71 -0.27
N GLN A 245 23.12 29.50 -0.72
CA GLN A 245 23.31 29.19 -2.14
C GLN A 245 22.05 29.46 -2.96
N LYS A 246 20.88 29.00 -2.50
CA LYS A 246 19.61 29.21 -3.21
C LYS A 246 19.23 30.69 -3.28
N LEU A 247 19.53 31.48 -2.25
CA LEU A 247 19.30 32.92 -2.20
C LEU A 247 20.36 33.75 -2.95
N GLY A 248 21.44 33.13 -3.45
CA GLY A 248 22.56 33.83 -4.08
C GLY A 248 23.40 34.66 -3.09
N VAL A 249 23.35 34.33 -1.80
CA VAL A 249 24.13 34.99 -0.75
C VAL A 249 25.49 34.30 -0.63
N LYS A 250 26.58 35.08 -0.68
CA LYS A 250 27.93 34.54 -0.49
C LYS A 250 28.06 33.95 0.91
N TRP A 251 28.27 32.64 0.98
CA TRP A 251 28.52 31.95 2.24
C TRP A 251 29.85 32.38 2.85
N LYS A 252 29.84 32.65 4.15
CA LYS A 252 31.03 32.79 4.99
C LYS A 252 30.88 31.78 6.11
N ASP A 253 31.87 30.92 6.30
CA ASP A 253 31.82 30.00 7.44
C ASP A 253 31.75 30.81 8.74
N PRO A 254 30.85 30.44 9.67
CA PRO A 254 30.78 31.10 10.97
C PRO A 254 32.17 31.06 11.62
N SER A 255 32.63 32.21 12.12
CA SER A 255 33.84 32.21 12.97
C SER A 255 33.60 31.40 14.23
N ALA A 256 34.66 31.00 14.94
CA ALA A 256 34.53 30.25 16.20
C ALA A 256 33.60 30.94 17.23
N ASP A 257 33.48 32.27 17.16
CA ASP A 257 32.63 33.11 18.02
C ASP A 257 31.22 33.40 17.45
N GLN A 258 30.90 32.93 16.23
CA GLN A 258 29.63 33.24 15.57
C GLN A 258 28.65 32.06 15.67
N ASP A 259 27.55 32.26 16.39
CA ASP A 259 26.49 31.27 16.54
C ASP A 259 25.78 31.02 15.19
N VAL A 260 25.81 29.76 14.73
CA VAL A 260 25.12 29.29 13.51
C VAL A 260 23.63 29.62 13.53
N THR A 261 23.00 29.67 14.71
CA THR A 261 21.60 30.03 14.89
C THR A 261 21.30 31.45 14.41
N VAL A 262 22.22 32.39 14.64
CA VAL A 262 22.10 33.78 14.19
C VAL A 262 22.18 33.85 12.66
N VAL A 263 23.15 33.13 12.07
CA VAL A 263 23.32 33.05 10.61
C VAL A 263 22.07 32.46 9.95
N PHE A 264 21.56 31.35 10.49
CA PHE A 264 20.35 30.71 10.00
C PHE A 264 19.14 31.66 10.04
N ARG A 265 18.91 32.33 11.18
CA ARG A 265 17.83 33.32 11.34
C ARG A 265 17.92 34.45 10.32
N ASP A 266 19.12 35.01 10.11
CA ASP A 266 19.33 36.10 9.17
C ASP A 266 19.05 35.68 7.72
N LEU A 267 19.41 34.45 7.33
CA LEU A 267 19.09 33.90 6.02
C LEU A 267 17.57 33.73 5.82
N VAL A 268 16.87 33.26 6.84
CA VAL A 268 15.41 33.12 6.81
C VAL A 268 14.73 34.48 6.67
N LEU A 269 15.20 35.52 7.37
CA LEU A 269 14.69 36.89 7.23
C LEU A 269 14.85 37.47 5.82
N ARG A 270 16.01 37.21 5.20
CA ARG A 270 16.35 37.71 3.85
C ARG A 270 15.50 37.09 2.75
N SER A 271 14.94 35.90 2.97
CA SER A 271 14.10 35.25 1.96
C SER A 271 12.81 36.05 1.72
N ARG A 272 12.50 36.29 0.44
CA ARG A 272 11.26 36.94 0.00
C ARG A 272 10.06 36.00 0.07
N VAL A 273 10.31 34.71 -0.18
CA VAL A 273 9.33 33.64 -0.18
C VAL A 273 9.52 32.77 1.05
N LYS A 274 8.59 31.83 1.30
CA LYS A 274 8.74 30.89 2.43
C LYS A 274 9.93 29.96 2.21
N ILE A 275 10.52 29.49 3.30
CA ILE A 275 11.52 28.43 3.30
C ILE A 275 10.86 27.19 3.90
N VAL A 276 10.79 26.13 3.10
CA VAL A 276 10.26 24.83 3.51
C VAL A 276 11.44 23.88 3.67
N LEU A 277 11.63 23.36 4.87
CA LEU A 277 12.60 22.32 5.19
C LEU A 277 11.86 20.99 5.32
N ALA A 278 12.10 20.06 4.40
CA ALA A 278 11.50 18.74 4.40
C ALA A 278 12.52 17.68 4.85
N PHE A 279 12.22 17.01 5.95
CA PHE A 279 13.02 15.95 6.54
C PHE A 279 12.29 14.62 6.34
N ASP A 280 12.79 13.79 5.41
CA ASP A 280 12.23 12.46 5.10
C ASP A 280 12.90 11.39 5.98
N GLU A 281 12.14 10.36 6.37
CA GLU A 281 12.56 9.29 7.30
C GLU A 281 13.14 9.83 8.62
N ILE A 282 12.37 10.67 9.33
CA ILE A 282 12.76 11.40 10.55
C ILE A 282 13.28 10.50 11.67
N GLU A 283 12.90 9.22 11.69
CA GLU A 283 13.37 8.22 12.64
C GLU A 283 14.90 8.18 12.77
N PHE A 284 15.62 8.42 11.67
CA PHE A 284 17.09 8.40 11.63
C PHE A 284 17.76 9.61 12.26
N ILE A 285 17.03 10.70 12.50
CA ILE A 285 17.49 11.88 13.25
C ILE A 285 16.60 12.14 14.48
N SER A 286 16.14 11.06 15.11
CA SER A 286 15.26 11.10 16.28
C SER A 286 15.92 10.50 17.52
N PRO A 287 15.36 10.67 18.73
CA PRO A 287 15.86 10.01 19.93
C PRO A 287 15.88 8.47 19.83
N ASN A 288 15.09 7.90 18.92
CA ASN A 288 15.01 6.46 18.64
C ASN A 288 16.01 6.00 17.55
N ALA A 289 16.86 6.89 17.03
CA ALA A 289 17.86 6.53 16.03
C ALA A 289 18.83 5.46 16.57
N ILE A 290 18.85 4.30 15.90
CA ILE A 290 19.65 3.13 16.32
C ILE A 290 21.13 3.34 15.99
N LEU A 291 21.43 3.89 14.80
CA LEU A 291 22.80 4.03 14.29
C LEU A 291 23.53 5.26 14.84
N ASP A 292 22.79 6.30 15.23
CA ASP A 292 23.32 7.61 15.61
C ASP A 292 22.73 8.06 16.96
N PRO A 293 23.15 7.46 18.10
CA PRO A 293 22.52 7.69 19.39
C PRO A 293 22.62 9.13 19.90
N HIS A 294 23.46 9.96 19.28
CA HIS A 294 23.61 11.36 19.66
C HIS A 294 22.33 12.17 19.52
N TRP A 295 21.44 11.77 18.60
CA TRP A 295 20.13 12.39 18.41
C TRP A 295 19.25 12.35 19.66
N ARG A 296 19.54 11.49 20.65
CA ARG A 296 18.88 11.54 21.97
C ARG A 296 19.01 12.90 22.67
N ARG A 297 20.09 13.65 22.41
CA ARG A 297 20.31 14.99 22.94
C ARG A 297 20.09 16.04 21.86
N ASP A 298 20.75 15.85 20.72
CA ASP A 298 20.81 16.80 19.62
C ASP A 298 19.43 17.10 19.00
N PHE A 299 18.47 16.16 19.07
CA PHE A 299 17.12 16.36 18.57
C PHE A 299 16.43 17.56 19.21
N VAL A 300 16.56 17.71 20.54
CA VAL A 300 15.87 18.78 21.26
C VAL A 300 16.47 20.14 20.87
N ASP A 301 17.79 20.27 20.90
CA ASP A 301 18.50 21.51 20.54
C ASP A 301 18.21 21.94 19.09
N PHE A 302 18.24 20.97 18.17
CA PHE A 302 17.94 21.19 16.76
C PHE A 302 16.54 21.77 16.54
N TRP A 303 15.52 21.10 17.09
CA TRP A 303 14.13 21.47 16.86
C TRP A 303 13.71 22.69 17.68
N GLN A 304 14.28 22.91 18.86
CA GLN A 304 14.12 24.17 19.59
C GLN A 304 14.66 25.35 18.79
N THR A 305 15.79 25.17 18.11
CA THR A 305 16.37 26.21 17.25
C THR A 305 15.46 26.52 16.05
N ILE A 306 15.00 25.50 15.32
CA ILE A 306 14.07 25.66 14.19
C ILE A 306 12.78 26.35 14.65
N TRP A 307 12.18 25.88 15.75
CA TRP A 307 10.94 26.44 16.28
C TRP A 307 11.13 27.87 16.80
N GLY A 308 12.24 28.17 17.47
CA GLY A 308 12.58 29.51 17.94
C GLY A 308 12.62 30.51 16.78
N VAL A 309 13.25 30.14 15.65
CA VAL A 309 13.28 30.96 14.45
C VAL A 309 11.90 31.08 13.79
N GLN A 310 11.16 29.98 13.68
CA GLN A 310 9.82 29.98 13.07
C GLN A 310 8.81 30.82 13.84
N SER A 311 8.82 30.76 15.18
CA SER A 311 7.88 31.49 16.04
C SER A 311 8.02 33.00 15.86
N GLN A 312 9.24 33.48 15.61
CA GLN A 312 9.55 34.87 15.29
C GLN A 312 9.31 35.18 13.80
N ILE A 313 9.54 34.20 12.91
CA ILE A 313 9.50 34.37 11.45
C ILE A 313 8.62 33.29 10.81
N ARG A 314 7.36 33.64 10.57
CA ARG A 314 6.34 32.75 9.94
C ARG A 314 6.60 32.40 8.46
N LYS A 315 7.81 32.67 7.97
CA LYS A 315 8.31 32.25 6.64
C LYS A 315 9.01 30.89 6.69
N LEU A 316 9.41 30.40 7.87
CA LEU A 316 10.02 29.09 8.02
C LEU A 316 8.93 28.03 8.27
N VAL A 317 8.98 26.93 7.54
CA VAL A 317 8.10 25.78 7.73
C VAL A 317 8.91 24.49 7.68
N ALA A 318 8.71 23.63 8.67
CA ALA A 318 9.24 22.29 8.68
C ALA A 318 8.16 21.28 8.26
N ILE A 319 8.52 20.39 7.34
CA ILE A 319 7.77 19.21 6.97
C ILE A 319 8.59 18.01 7.43
N ILE A 320 8.04 17.18 8.31
CA ILE A 320 8.68 15.94 8.71
C ILE A 320 7.95 14.76 8.11
N SER A 321 8.65 13.69 7.75
CA SER A 321 8.05 12.46 7.30
C SER A 321 8.68 11.26 7.96
N GLY A 322 7.88 10.23 8.23
CA GLY A 322 8.32 9.01 8.88
C GLY A 322 7.25 7.93 8.82
N VAL A 323 7.43 6.87 9.59
CA VAL A 323 6.46 5.80 9.78
C VAL A 323 5.42 6.22 10.80
N ILE A 324 5.79 6.50 12.05
CA ILE A 324 4.86 6.88 13.13
C ILE A 324 5.21 8.26 13.71
N PRO A 325 4.20 9.10 14.00
CA PRO A 325 4.37 10.44 14.59
C PRO A 325 4.89 10.51 16.03
N LYS A 326 5.54 9.48 16.56
CA LYS A 326 6.00 9.45 17.95
C LYS A 326 6.92 10.62 18.31
N VAL A 327 7.71 11.10 17.35
CA VAL A 327 8.56 12.31 17.47
C VAL A 327 7.76 13.60 17.71
N ALA A 328 6.47 13.64 17.39
CA ALA A 328 5.56 14.76 17.57
C ALA A 328 4.47 14.50 18.64
N GLU A 329 4.30 13.26 19.11
CA GLU A 329 3.29 12.87 20.10
C GLU A 329 3.87 12.71 21.52
N VAL A 330 5.16 12.41 21.65
CA VAL A 330 5.80 12.31 22.96
C VAL A 330 5.99 13.71 23.57
N GLU A 331 5.48 13.92 24.78
CA GLU A 331 5.57 15.23 25.47
C GLU A 331 7.01 15.63 25.83
N ARG A 332 7.84 14.65 26.22
CA ARG A 332 9.18 14.88 26.74
C ARG A 332 10.18 13.84 26.28
N PHE A 333 11.37 14.28 25.91
CA PHE A 333 12.53 13.43 25.69
C PHE A 333 13.58 13.69 26.76
N SER A 334 14.02 12.64 27.45
CA SER A 334 15.03 12.74 28.52
C SER A 334 14.71 13.80 29.59
N GLY A 335 13.42 13.97 29.92
CA GLY A 335 12.94 14.97 30.89
C GLY A 335 12.73 16.39 30.35
N VAL A 336 13.18 16.68 29.13
CA VAL A 336 13.04 17.99 28.47
C VAL A 336 11.79 18.01 27.59
N GLN A 337 11.08 19.15 27.56
CA GLN A 337 9.91 19.34 26.71
C GLN A 337 10.26 19.14 25.23
N ASN A 338 9.47 18.32 24.54
CA ASN A 338 9.62 18.07 23.12
C ASN A 338 9.17 19.31 22.30
N PRO A 339 10.06 19.94 21.52
CA PRO A 339 9.72 21.12 20.70
C PRO A 339 8.80 20.81 19.52
N LEU A 340 8.56 19.54 19.18
CA LEU A 340 7.59 19.15 18.15
C LEU A 340 6.20 18.85 18.70
N PHE A 341 6.09 18.62 20.01
CA PHE A 341 4.84 18.24 20.66
C PHE A 341 3.78 19.32 20.45
N SER A 342 2.61 18.92 19.96
CA SER A 342 1.47 19.79 19.60
C SER A 342 1.73 20.87 18.53
N ILE A 343 2.97 21.03 18.05
CA ILE A 343 3.36 22.00 17.02
C ILE A 343 3.27 21.39 15.63
N VAL A 344 3.78 20.16 15.48
CA VAL A 344 3.67 19.43 14.22
C VAL A 344 2.36 18.67 14.22
N ARG A 345 1.49 18.98 13.26
CA ARG A 345 0.24 18.21 13.08
C ARG A 345 0.51 16.98 12.20
N PRO A 346 0.30 15.75 12.71
CA PRO A 346 0.49 14.55 11.91
C PRO A 346 -0.61 14.43 10.84
N HIS A 347 -0.20 14.01 9.65
CA HIS A 347 -1.07 13.68 8.53
C HIS A 347 -0.70 12.30 8.00
N PHE A 348 -1.66 11.37 8.01
CA PHE A 348 -1.41 9.97 7.69
C PHE A 348 -1.74 9.63 6.24
N LEU A 349 -0.75 9.10 5.51
CA LEU A 349 -0.91 8.56 4.17
C LEU A 349 -1.29 7.07 4.25
N LYS A 350 -2.60 6.80 4.24
CA LYS A 350 -3.19 5.45 4.17
C LYS A 350 -3.07 4.83 2.78
N GLY A 351 -3.41 3.55 2.61
CA GLY A 351 -3.64 2.96 1.27
C GLY A 351 -4.60 3.81 0.41
N PHE A 352 -4.48 3.72 -0.91
CA PHE A 352 -5.38 4.41 -1.81
C PHE A 352 -6.82 3.89 -1.65
N PRO A 353 -7.83 4.78 -1.70
CA PRO A 353 -9.20 4.34 -1.84
C PRO A 353 -9.37 3.60 -3.17
N GLU A 354 -10.41 2.77 -3.25
CA GLU A 354 -10.68 1.93 -4.43
C GLU A 354 -10.75 2.74 -5.74
N GLU A 355 -11.33 3.95 -5.69
CA GLU A 355 -11.37 4.85 -6.84
C GLU A 355 -9.97 5.21 -7.36
N ASP A 356 -9.04 5.55 -6.46
CA ASP A 356 -7.66 5.94 -6.82
C ASP A 356 -6.83 4.72 -7.24
N VAL A 357 -7.07 3.54 -6.64
CA VAL A 357 -6.51 2.28 -7.13
C VAL A 357 -7.00 2.00 -8.55
N GLY A 358 -8.29 2.17 -8.81
CA GLY A 358 -8.88 1.99 -10.14
C GLY A 358 -8.27 2.95 -11.17
N LYS A 359 -8.10 4.22 -10.83
CA LYS A 359 -7.41 5.20 -11.71
C LYS A 359 -5.99 4.75 -12.04
N MET A 360 -5.21 4.34 -11.03
CA MET A 360 -3.83 3.88 -11.21
C MET A 360 -3.77 2.61 -12.07
N VAL A 361 -4.54 1.58 -11.72
CA VAL A 361 -4.52 0.27 -12.36
C VAL A 361 -5.02 0.37 -13.81
N LYS A 362 -6.10 1.12 -14.08
CA LYS A 362 -6.62 1.32 -15.44
C LYS A 362 -5.66 2.15 -16.29
N ALA A 363 -5.07 3.21 -15.75
CA ALA A 363 -4.15 4.08 -16.49
C ALA A 363 -2.85 3.36 -16.89
N ILE A 364 -2.29 2.54 -16.00
CA ILE A 364 -1.08 1.75 -16.28
C ILE A 364 -1.43 0.53 -17.14
N GLY A 365 -2.47 -0.21 -16.75
CA GLY A 365 -2.92 -1.44 -17.42
C GLY A 365 -3.27 -1.20 -18.88
N GLY A 366 -4.05 -0.16 -19.19
CA GLY A 366 -4.43 0.16 -20.56
C GLY A 366 -3.23 0.34 -21.48
N LYS A 367 -2.16 0.98 -20.98
CA LYS A 367 -0.93 1.22 -21.76
C LYS A 367 -0.22 -0.08 -22.09
N VAL A 368 -0.17 -1.03 -21.16
CA VAL A 368 0.45 -2.33 -21.39
C VAL A 368 -0.48 -3.35 -22.04
N GLY A 369 -1.71 -2.96 -22.42
CA GLY A 369 -2.69 -3.82 -23.07
C GLY A 369 -3.42 -4.77 -22.11
N VAL A 370 -3.64 -4.34 -20.87
CA VAL A 370 -4.37 -5.11 -19.84
C VAL A 370 -5.51 -4.28 -19.27
N VAL A 371 -6.73 -4.80 -19.35
CA VAL A 371 -7.95 -4.13 -18.87
C VAL A 371 -8.50 -4.86 -17.65
N PHE A 372 -8.32 -4.28 -16.47
CA PHE A 372 -8.91 -4.77 -15.23
C PHE A 372 -10.35 -4.28 -15.12
N ASP A 373 -11.29 -5.18 -14.86
CA ASP A 373 -12.66 -4.79 -14.51
C ASP A 373 -12.78 -4.35 -13.05
N ASP A 374 -13.95 -3.81 -12.71
CA ASP A 374 -14.18 -3.23 -11.38
C ASP A 374 -14.12 -4.31 -10.29
N ASN A 375 -14.64 -5.51 -10.53
CA ASN A 375 -14.54 -6.63 -9.59
C ASN A 375 -13.07 -7.05 -9.35
N ALA A 376 -12.24 -7.05 -10.38
CA ALA A 376 -10.81 -7.30 -10.26
C ALA A 376 -10.13 -6.20 -9.43
N ILE A 377 -10.51 -4.93 -9.60
CA ILE A 377 -10.01 -3.82 -8.79
C ILE A 377 -10.44 -3.95 -7.33
N SER A 378 -11.72 -4.23 -7.05
CA SER A 378 -12.20 -4.45 -5.68
C SER A 378 -11.47 -5.63 -5.03
N HIS A 379 -11.20 -6.70 -5.79
CA HIS A 379 -10.39 -7.82 -5.31
C HIS A 379 -8.95 -7.39 -4.97
N LEU A 380 -8.26 -6.64 -5.84
CA LEU A 380 -6.92 -6.13 -5.55
C LEU A 380 -6.90 -5.26 -4.28
N VAL A 381 -7.90 -4.38 -4.10
CA VAL A 381 -8.04 -3.54 -2.90
C VAL A 381 -8.23 -4.41 -1.66
N GLY A 382 -9.14 -5.39 -1.70
CA GLY A 382 -9.40 -6.29 -0.58
C GLY A 382 -8.20 -7.16 -0.17
N ARG A 383 -7.28 -7.47 -1.10
CA ARG A 383 -6.07 -8.27 -0.78
C ARG A 383 -4.87 -7.44 -0.34
N TYR A 384 -4.74 -6.21 -0.85
CA TYR A 384 -3.55 -5.38 -0.64
C TYR A 384 -3.83 -4.07 0.14
N GLY A 385 -5.05 -3.87 0.63
CA GLY A 385 -5.47 -2.71 1.42
C GLY A 385 -5.28 -1.37 0.71
N GLY A 386 -5.34 -1.36 -0.63
CA GLY A 386 -5.06 -0.19 -1.45
C GLY A 386 -3.59 0.29 -1.42
N HIS A 387 -2.66 -0.50 -0.86
CA HIS A 387 -1.26 -0.11 -0.77
C HIS A 387 -0.64 0.03 -2.18
N PRO A 388 -0.21 1.24 -2.63
CA PRO A 388 0.13 1.48 -4.03
C PRO A 388 1.22 0.56 -4.56
N TYR A 389 2.28 0.34 -3.79
CA TYR A 389 3.39 -0.53 -4.19
C TYR A 389 2.99 -2.01 -4.32
N LEU A 390 2.30 -2.59 -3.32
CA LEU A 390 1.84 -3.98 -3.37
C LEU A 390 0.85 -4.21 -4.51
N THR A 391 -0.10 -3.29 -4.71
CA THR A 391 -1.06 -3.38 -5.81
C THR A 391 -0.36 -3.37 -7.15
N ARG A 392 0.64 -2.49 -7.34
CA ARG A 392 1.43 -2.46 -8.58
C ARG A 392 2.20 -3.77 -8.78
N LEU A 393 2.91 -4.26 -7.78
CA LEU A 393 3.62 -5.53 -7.89
C LEU A 393 2.68 -6.70 -8.17
N ALA A 394 1.45 -6.67 -7.63
CA ALA A 394 0.45 -7.66 -7.93
C ALA A 394 0.01 -7.62 -9.40
N CYS A 395 -0.19 -6.42 -9.96
CA CYS A 395 -0.49 -6.25 -11.39
C CYS A 395 0.70 -6.62 -12.29
N SER A 396 1.94 -6.35 -11.87
CA SER A 396 3.17 -6.77 -12.53
C SER A 396 3.25 -8.30 -12.62
N SER A 397 3.02 -9.01 -11.50
CA SER A 397 2.95 -10.48 -11.48
C SER A 397 1.87 -11.05 -12.41
N VAL A 398 0.74 -10.35 -12.58
CA VAL A 398 -0.27 -10.71 -13.59
C VAL A 398 0.25 -10.53 -15.00
N LEU A 399 0.98 -9.44 -15.27
CA LEU A 399 1.60 -9.17 -16.57
C LEU A 399 2.59 -10.27 -16.95
N ASP A 400 3.50 -10.62 -16.03
CA ASP A 400 4.48 -11.70 -16.21
C ASP A 400 3.80 -13.03 -16.54
N ALA A 401 2.73 -13.36 -15.82
CA ALA A 401 1.98 -14.59 -16.05
C ALA A 401 1.28 -14.61 -17.42
N LEU A 402 0.84 -13.46 -17.92
CA LEU A 402 0.25 -13.32 -19.24
C LEU A 402 1.30 -13.44 -20.36
N ASP A 403 2.49 -12.87 -20.15
CA ASP A 403 3.60 -12.97 -21.10
C ASP A 403 4.13 -14.39 -21.23
N LEU A 404 4.27 -15.10 -20.11
CA LEU A 404 4.65 -16.53 -20.11
C LEU A 404 3.65 -17.40 -20.88
N LYS A 405 2.37 -17.02 -20.91
CA LYS A 405 1.32 -17.72 -21.66
C LYS A 405 1.24 -17.29 -23.13
N GLY A 406 2.03 -16.30 -23.56
CA GLY A 406 1.92 -15.72 -24.90
C GLY A 406 0.55 -15.13 -25.18
N ALA A 407 -0.12 -14.57 -24.15
CA ALA A 407 -1.47 -14.06 -24.28
C ALA A 407 -1.52 -12.88 -25.26
N LYS A 408 -2.49 -12.91 -26.20
CA LYS A 408 -2.69 -11.80 -27.14
C LYS A 408 -3.34 -10.62 -26.41
N ARG A 409 -2.68 -9.46 -26.48
CA ARG A 409 -3.15 -8.19 -25.89
C ARG A 409 -3.86 -7.30 -26.94
N PRO A 410 -4.88 -6.50 -26.57
CA PRO A 410 -5.34 -6.24 -25.21
C PRO A 410 -6.13 -7.42 -24.61
N ILE A 411 -5.97 -7.65 -23.30
CA ILE A 411 -6.64 -8.73 -22.57
C ILE A 411 -7.41 -8.18 -21.36
N LYS A 412 -8.59 -8.74 -21.12
CA LYS A 412 -9.38 -8.43 -19.93
C LYS A 412 -8.98 -9.36 -18.78
N VAL A 413 -8.78 -8.80 -17.60
CA VAL A 413 -8.51 -9.54 -16.36
C VAL A 413 -9.71 -9.42 -15.44
N ALA A 414 -10.31 -10.56 -15.10
CA ALA A 414 -11.43 -10.64 -14.17
C ALA A 414 -10.96 -11.04 -12.77
N SER A 415 -11.85 -10.97 -11.77
CA SER A 415 -11.53 -11.35 -10.39
C SER A 415 -11.18 -12.85 -10.28
N GLU A 416 -11.78 -13.72 -11.10
CA GLU A 416 -11.51 -15.15 -11.13
C GLU A 416 -10.05 -15.46 -11.51
N ASP A 417 -9.49 -14.72 -12.47
CA ASP A 417 -8.08 -14.85 -12.89
C ASP A 417 -7.12 -14.50 -11.75
N LEU A 418 -7.50 -13.48 -10.97
CA LEU A 418 -6.75 -13.05 -9.81
C LEU A 418 -6.83 -14.09 -8.69
N ILE A 419 -8.01 -14.64 -8.40
CA ILE A 419 -8.21 -15.63 -7.35
C ILE A 419 -7.43 -16.92 -7.67
N ALA A 420 -7.48 -17.40 -8.91
CA ALA A 420 -6.82 -18.64 -9.32
C ALA A 420 -5.31 -18.63 -9.10
N ASN A 421 -4.65 -17.47 -9.26
CA ASN A 421 -3.19 -17.33 -9.15
C ASN A 421 -2.75 -16.62 -7.85
N GLN A 422 -3.66 -16.46 -6.90
CA GLN A 422 -3.45 -15.65 -5.71
C GLN A 422 -2.28 -16.14 -4.84
N ASP A 423 -2.27 -17.42 -4.46
CA ASP A 423 -1.26 -17.96 -3.54
C ASP A 423 0.15 -17.87 -4.15
N GLY A 424 0.28 -18.10 -5.47
CA GLY A 424 1.55 -17.96 -6.18
C GLY A 424 2.04 -16.51 -6.21
N ARG A 425 1.14 -15.57 -6.54
CA ARG A 425 1.43 -14.14 -6.54
C ARG A 425 1.80 -13.62 -5.15
N GLU A 426 1.04 -13.99 -4.12
CA GLU A 426 1.34 -13.56 -2.74
C GLU A 426 2.70 -14.05 -2.27
N ARG A 427 3.12 -15.27 -2.62
CA ARG A 427 4.47 -15.77 -2.33
C ARG A 427 5.57 -14.90 -2.94
N GLN A 428 5.38 -14.45 -4.18
CA GLN A 428 6.31 -13.51 -4.84
C GLN A 428 6.34 -12.14 -4.14
N LEU A 429 5.22 -11.74 -3.53
CA LEU A 429 5.10 -10.47 -2.82
C LEU A 429 5.69 -10.47 -1.40
N LEU A 430 5.89 -11.64 -0.77
CA LEU A 430 6.35 -11.74 0.63
C LEU A 430 7.64 -10.94 0.93
N PRO A 431 8.70 -10.95 0.09
CA PRO A 431 9.89 -10.14 0.34
C PRO A 431 9.59 -8.63 0.40
N TYR A 432 8.59 -8.17 -0.36
CA TYR A 432 8.19 -6.76 -0.40
C TYR A 432 7.32 -6.39 0.80
N VAL A 433 6.45 -7.31 1.23
CA VAL A 433 5.68 -7.17 2.48
C VAL A 433 6.62 -7.04 3.68
N ARG A 434 7.71 -7.82 3.73
CA ARG A 434 8.76 -7.67 4.74
C ARG A 434 9.22 -6.22 4.86
N HIS A 435 9.54 -5.57 3.74
CA HIS A 435 10.01 -4.19 3.75
C HIS A 435 8.97 -3.21 4.33
N ILE A 436 7.68 -3.48 4.17
CA ILE A 436 6.60 -2.62 4.68
C ILE A 436 6.53 -2.70 6.21
N VAL A 437 6.69 -3.88 6.78
CA VAL A 437 6.48 -4.13 8.22
C VAL A 437 7.76 -4.11 9.06
N THR A 438 8.95 -4.18 8.43
CA THR A 438 10.24 -4.21 9.16
C THR A 438 10.51 -2.91 9.91
N GLU A 439 10.17 -1.74 9.36
CA GLU A 439 10.40 -0.47 10.07
C GLU A 439 9.50 -0.32 11.30
N LEU A 440 8.29 -0.87 11.27
CA LEU A 440 7.45 -0.99 12.47
C LEU A 440 8.16 -1.82 13.52
N LYS A 441 8.67 -2.99 13.15
CA LYS A 441 9.43 -3.84 14.07
C LYS A 441 10.65 -3.15 14.68
N ASP A 442 11.41 -2.41 13.87
CA ASP A 442 12.69 -1.83 14.29
C ASP A 442 12.50 -0.57 15.17
N PHE A 443 11.54 0.30 14.83
CA PHE A 443 11.35 1.58 15.53
C PHE A 443 10.14 1.59 16.48
N TYR A 444 9.18 0.68 16.31
CA TYR A 444 7.87 0.66 16.98
C TYR A 444 7.48 -0.79 17.40
N PRO A 445 8.29 -1.42 18.26
CA PRO A 445 8.16 -2.86 18.55
C PRO A 445 6.83 -3.23 19.22
N VAL A 446 6.23 -2.33 20.01
CA VAL A 446 4.95 -2.57 20.68
C VAL A 446 3.81 -2.59 19.66
N GLU A 447 3.77 -1.64 18.73
CA GLU A 447 2.82 -1.63 17.62
C GLU A 447 2.99 -2.87 16.73
N TYR A 448 4.22 -3.36 16.55
CA TYR A 448 4.47 -4.60 15.83
C TYR A 448 3.96 -5.84 16.59
N GLU A 449 4.10 -5.88 17.92
CA GLU A 449 3.55 -6.94 18.78
C GLU A 449 2.02 -7.02 18.68
N VAL A 450 1.34 -5.87 18.66
CA VAL A 450 -0.11 -5.80 18.39
C VAL A 450 -0.45 -6.46 17.05
N LEU A 451 0.32 -6.18 16.00
CA LEU A 451 0.12 -6.82 14.70
C LEU A 451 0.40 -8.33 14.73
N GLU A 452 1.36 -8.79 15.53
CA GLU A 452 1.61 -10.22 15.71
C GLU A 452 0.39 -10.91 16.33
N MET A 453 -0.16 -10.36 17.43
CA MET A 453 -1.35 -10.90 18.09
C MET A 453 -2.55 -10.96 17.15
N LEU A 454 -2.83 -9.86 16.42
CA LEU A 454 -3.90 -9.81 15.41
C LEU A 454 -3.65 -10.78 14.24
N SER A 455 -2.39 -11.00 13.87
CA SER A 455 -2.05 -11.94 12.79
C SER A 455 -2.31 -13.39 13.15
N LEU A 456 -2.17 -13.73 14.43
CA LEU A 456 -2.39 -15.05 15.01
C LEU A 456 -3.82 -15.24 15.53
N ASN A 457 -4.70 -14.24 15.36
CA ASN A 457 -6.06 -14.21 15.90
C ASN A 457 -6.11 -14.37 17.44
N LYS A 458 -5.07 -13.93 18.16
CA LYS A 458 -4.99 -14.00 19.63
C LYS A 458 -5.73 -12.83 20.27
N TYR A 459 -7.06 -12.78 20.09
CA TYR A 459 -7.87 -11.62 20.50
C TYR A 459 -7.84 -11.35 22.01
N SER A 460 -7.75 -12.38 22.86
CA SER A 460 -7.66 -12.16 24.31
C SER A 460 -6.38 -11.43 24.70
N GLU A 461 -5.22 -11.88 24.20
CA GLU A 461 -3.92 -11.24 24.45
C GLU A 461 -3.88 -9.83 23.84
N TYR A 462 -4.49 -9.66 22.66
CA TYR A 462 -4.65 -8.37 22.02
C TYR A 462 -5.43 -7.39 22.90
N HIS A 463 -6.55 -7.79 23.49
CA HIS A 463 -7.36 -6.90 24.32
C HIS A 463 -6.65 -6.47 25.62
N ASP A 464 -5.84 -7.34 26.21
CA ASP A 464 -5.02 -7.00 27.38
C ASP A 464 -3.98 -5.90 27.04
N LEU A 465 -3.38 -5.96 25.84
CA LEU A 465 -2.41 -4.96 25.38
C LEU A 465 -3.07 -3.68 24.82
N ALA A 466 -4.24 -3.82 24.19
CA ALA A 466 -5.01 -2.74 23.57
C ALA A 466 -5.74 -1.84 24.59
N VAL A 467 -5.55 -2.06 25.89
CA VAL A 467 -5.99 -1.12 26.95
C VAL A 467 -5.36 0.26 26.77
N ASP A 468 -4.16 0.34 26.20
CA ASP A 468 -3.57 1.59 25.73
C ASP A 468 -4.01 1.86 24.27
N PRO A 469 -4.94 2.81 24.04
CA PRO A 469 -5.51 3.03 22.73
C PRO A 469 -4.52 3.64 21.72
N GLU A 470 -3.39 4.20 22.18
CA GLU A 470 -2.42 4.89 21.31
C GLU A 470 -1.88 3.93 20.22
N PHE A 471 -1.46 2.72 20.61
CA PHE A 471 -0.85 1.76 19.70
C PHE A 471 -1.81 1.30 18.60
N VAL A 472 -3.06 1.01 18.96
CA VAL A 472 -4.08 0.57 18.02
C VAL A 472 -4.50 1.72 17.11
N GLU A 473 -4.64 2.94 17.65
CA GLU A 473 -5.04 4.11 16.89
C GLU A 473 -3.99 4.50 15.84
N HIS A 474 -2.70 4.31 16.14
CA HIS A 474 -1.63 4.44 15.15
C HIS A 474 -1.83 3.45 14.00
N LEU A 475 -2.00 2.16 14.31
CA LEU A 475 -2.20 1.11 13.30
C LEU A 475 -3.46 1.32 12.44
N ARG A 476 -4.54 1.84 13.04
CA ARG A 476 -5.77 2.28 12.35
C ARG A 476 -5.55 3.51 11.48
N SER A 477 -4.75 4.47 11.98
CA SER A 477 -4.37 5.68 11.24
C SER A 477 -3.51 5.39 10.01
N PHE A 478 -2.79 4.26 9.96
CA PHE A 478 -2.10 3.78 8.76
C PHE A 478 -2.99 2.98 7.80
N GLY A 479 -4.16 2.54 8.26
CA GLY A 479 -5.02 1.63 7.52
C GLY A 479 -4.48 0.20 7.45
N ILE A 480 -3.56 -0.18 8.36
CA ILE A 480 -3.10 -1.58 8.50
C ILE A 480 -4.12 -2.37 9.30
N VAL A 481 -4.72 -1.74 10.30
CA VAL A 481 -5.80 -2.29 11.11
C VAL A 481 -7.07 -1.54 10.76
N ALA A 482 -8.18 -2.27 10.68
CA ALA A 482 -9.51 -1.70 10.53
C ALA A 482 -10.49 -2.46 11.42
N GLU A 483 -11.50 -1.74 11.89
CA GLU A 483 -12.61 -2.35 12.62
C GLU A 483 -13.58 -2.98 11.62
N VAL A 484 -13.77 -4.29 11.72
CA VAL A 484 -14.73 -5.07 10.93
C VAL A 484 -15.68 -5.78 11.91
N ASN A 485 -16.96 -5.42 11.86
CA ASN A 485 -17.99 -5.97 12.75
C ASN A 485 -17.57 -5.93 14.23
N GLY A 486 -17.12 -4.76 14.70
CA GLY A 486 -16.73 -4.54 16.10
C GLY A 486 -15.38 -5.10 16.53
N LEU A 487 -14.57 -5.67 15.62
CA LEU A 487 -13.22 -6.16 15.94
C LEU A 487 -12.16 -5.55 15.05
N ASP A 488 -10.98 -5.37 15.62
CA ASP A 488 -9.78 -5.01 14.87
C ASP A 488 -9.23 -6.20 14.09
N GLU A 489 -9.05 -5.99 12.79
CA GLU A 489 -8.45 -6.95 11.87
C GLU A 489 -7.39 -6.28 11.01
N ILE A 490 -6.37 -7.05 10.60
CA ILE A 490 -5.34 -6.55 9.67
C ILE A 490 -5.96 -6.42 8.27
N SER A 491 -6.13 -5.18 7.81
CA SER A 491 -6.68 -4.74 6.52
C SER A 491 -5.86 -5.16 5.29
N ILE A 492 -4.62 -5.62 5.50
CA ILE A 492 -3.74 -6.13 4.44
C ILE A 492 -3.51 -7.63 4.68
N PRO A 493 -4.37 -8.51 4.18
CA PRO A 493 -4.28 -9.95 4.44
C PRO A 493 -2.92 -10.60 4.09
N VAL A 494 -2.23 -10.15 3.05
CA VAL A 494 -0.89 -10.67 2.72
C VAL A 494 0.14 -10.30 3.80
N ALA A 495 -0.01 -9.15 4.44
CA ALA A 495 0.79 -8.75 5.60
C ALA A 495 0.45 -9.60 6.82
N LYS A 496 -0.85 -9.87 7.07
CA LYS A 496 -1.31 -10.81 8.11
C LYS A 496 -0.60 -12.16 7.99
N LYS A 497 -0.65 -12.78 6.80
CA LYS A 497 0.00 -14.07 6.52
C LYS A 497 1.52 -14.01 6.73
N TYR A 498 2.16 -12.94 6.29
CA TYR A 498 3.61 -12.75 6.44
C TYR A 498 4.02 -12.65 7.91
N ILE A 499 3.35 -11.81 8.70
CA ILE A 499 3.67 -11.59 10.12
C ILE A 499 3.50 -12.89 10.91
N ALA A 500 2.38 -13.60 10.70
CA ALA A 500 2.15 -14.90 11.32
C ALA A 500 3.25 -15.92 10.96
N SER A 501 3.67 -15.96 9.69
CA SER A 501 4.76 -16.86 9.25
C SER A 501 6.11 -16.51 9.88
N GLU A 502 6.48 -15.23 9.96
CA GLU A 502 7.74 -14.80 10.58
C GLU A 502 7.75 -14.99 12.10
N TRP A 503 6.60 -14.82 12.75
CA TRP A 503 6.44 -15.19 14.16
C TRP A 503 6.65 -16.70 14.35
N GLY A 504 6.02 -17.53 13.51
CA GLY A 504 6.19 -18.98 13.59
C GLY A 504 7.65 -19.43 13.40
N LYS A 505 8.36 -18.85 12.43
CA LYS A 505 9.80 -19.14 12.22
C LYS A 505 10.66 -18.79 13.43
N ARG A 506 10.42 -17.63 14.08
CA ARG A 506 11.19 -17.18 15.25
C ARG A 506 10.97 -18.08 16.46
N ASN A 507 9.75 -18.55 16.66
CA ASN A 507 9.37 -19.37 17.80
C ASN A 507 9.48 -20.88 17.54
N GLY A 508 10.09 -21.29 16.41
CA GLY A 508 10.25 -22.71 16.06
C GLY A 508 8.93 -23.44 15.80
N VAL A 509 7.85 -22.70 15.57
CA VAL A 509 6.51 -23.24 15.33
C VAL A 509 6.45 -23.78 13.91
N LYS A 510 6.42 -25.12 13.80
CA LYS A 510 6.32 -25.81 12.51
C LYS A 510 4.92 -25.74 11.92
N TYR A 511 3.88 -25.40 12.68
CA TYR A 511 2.46 -25.45 12.28
C TYR A 511 1.85 -24.04 12.15
N SER A 512 0.63 -23.90 11.64
CA SER A 512 -0.09 -22.61 11.62
C SER A 512 -0.46 -22.12 13.04
N VAL A 513 -0.36 -23.00 14.03
CA VAL A 513 -0.64 -22.75 15.45
C VAL A 513 0.53 -23.30 16.29
N GLU A 514 0.91 -22.60 17.35
CA GLU A 514 1.87 -23.11 18.32
C GLU A 514 1.24 -24.29 19.08
N VAL A 515 1.72 -25.50 18.82
CA VAL A 515 1.14 -26.71 19.43
C VAL A 515 1.54 -26.78 20.89
N VAL A 516 0.54 -26.89 21.77
CA VAL A 516 0.78 -26.98 23.21
C VAL A 516 1.67 -28.19 23.53
N PRO A 517 2.78 -28.01 24.26
CA PRO A 517 3.67 -29.11 24.66
C PRO A 517 2.91 -30.20 25.40
N ASN A 518 3.28 -31.48 25.19
CA ASN A 518 2.53 -32.64 25.70
C ASN A 518 2.23 -32.54 27.22
N GLY A 519 3.22 -32.13 28.03
CA GLY A 519 3.06 -31.97 29.48
C GLY A 519 2.09 -30.86 29.92
N GLU A 520 1.77 -29.91 29.04
CA GLU A 520 0.91 -28.75 29.34
C GLU A 520 -0.51 -28.90 28.79
N ARG A 521 -0.76 -29.85 27.89
CA ARG A 521 -2.06 -30.02 27.17
C ARG A 521 -3.24 -30.16 28.10
N ALA A 522 -3.12 -30.95 29.17
CA ALA A 522 -4.21 -31.18 30.12
C ALA A 522 -4.58 -29.92 30.90
N ASN A 523 -3.59 -29.12 31.28
CA ASN A 523 -3.82 -27.87 31.99
C ASN A 523 -4.39 -26.80 31.04
N TRP A 524 -3.82 -26.67 29.84
CA TRP A 524 -4.33 -25.80 28.78
C TRP A 524 -5.80 -26.08 28.47
N TYR A 525 -6.15 -27.34 28.23
CA TYR A 525 -7.53 -27.73 27.89
C TYR A 525 -8.51 -27.42 29.02
N ARG A 526 -8.12 -27.69 30.27
CA ARG A 526 -8.94 -27.40 31.45
C ARG A 526 -9.21 -25.90 31.62
N LEU A 527 -8.19 -25.06 31.41
CA LEU A 527 -8.34 -23.60 31.51
C LEU A 527 -9.20 -23.06 30.37
N LYS A 528 -8.94 -23.48 29.12
CA LYS A 528 -9.68 -23.05 27.94
C LYS A 528 -11.14 -23.51 27.97
N SER A 529 -11.42 -24.77 28.32
CA SER A 529 -12.79 -25.29 28.36
C SER A 529 -13.67 -24.54 29.36
N ARG A 530 -13.14 -24.20 30.55
CA ARG A 530 -13.86 -23.37 31.53
C ARG A 530 -14.11 -21.95 31.00
N ALA A 531 -13.09 -21.31 30.44
CA ALA A 531 -13.22 -19.95 29.90
C ALA A 531 -14.24 -19.89 28.74
N ILE A 532 -14.28 -20.92 27.88
CA ILE A 532 -15.28 -21.07 26.82
C ILE A 532 -16.69 -21.14 27.40
N LEU A 533 -16.89 -21.97 28.43
CA LEU A 533 -18.21 -22.14 29.06
C LEU A 533 -18.67 -20.85 29.75
N ASP A 534 -17.78 -20.13 30.42
CA ASP A 534 -18.10 -18.84 31.04
C ASP A 534 -18.42 -17.77 30.00
N GLY A 535 -17.67 -17.71 28.90
CA GLY A 535 -17.98 -16.80 27.79
C GLY A 535 -19.32 -17.12 27.11
N MET A 536 -19.66 -18.39 26.93
CA MET A 536 -20.98 -18.80 26.43
C MET A 536 -22.12 -18.39 27.36
N ARG A 537 -21.91 -18.46 28.69
CA ARG A 537 -22.88 -17.98 29.68
C ARG A 537 -23.08 -16.48 29.56
N GLN A 538 -21.99 -15.71 29.47
CA GLN A 538 -22.05 -14.26 29.30
C GLN A 538 -22.80 -13.86 28.03
N LEU A 539 -22.53 -14.51 26.90
CA LEU A 539 -23.30 -14.30 25.67
C LEU A 539 -24.78 -14.63 25.90
N ALA A 540 -25.11 -15.80 26.47
CA ALA A 540 -26.50 -16.19 26.68
C ALA A 540 -27.27 -15.20 27.58
N ASP A 541 -26.63 -14.70 28.64
CA ASP A 541 -27.20 -13.71 29.55
C ASP A 541 -27.42 -12.36 28.85
N TYR A 542 -26.49 -11.95 27.98
CA TYR A 542 -26.68 -10.76 27.15
C TYR A 542 -27.90 -10.88 26.26
N PHE A 543 -27.99 -11.94 25.43
CA PHE A 543 -29.11 -12.13 24.50
C PHE A 543 -30.46 -12.16 25.20
N ARG A 544 -30.49 -12.64 26.45
CA ARG A 544 -31.68 -12.61 27.30
C ARG A 544 -32.07 -11.20 27.74
N GLN A 545 -31.09 -10.33 28.00
CA GLN A 545 -31.32 -8.99 28.55
C GLN A 545 -31.56 -7.92 27.47
N THR A 546 -30.85 -7.99 26.35
CA THR A 546 -30.81 -6.90 25.35
C THR A 546 -31.58 -7.20 24.07
N LEU A 547 -31.84 -8.47 23.76
CA LEU A 547 -32.45 -8.86 22.48
C LEU A 547 -33.84 -9.48 22.68
N LYS A 548 -34.79 -9.08 21.82
CA LYS A 548 -36.19 -9.51 21.89
C LYS A 548 -36.38 -11.01 21.65
N GLN A 549 -35.36 -11.74 21.21
CA GLN A 549 -35.36 -13.19 21.02
C GLN A 549 -34.03 -13.80 21.51
N PRO A 550 -34.06 -14.82 22.37
CA PRO A 550 -32.85 -15.51 22.82
C PRO A 550 -32.36 -16.51 21.76
N PHE A 551 -31.06 -16.44 21.42
CA PHE A 551 -30.41 -17.35 20.46
C PHE A 551 -29.59 -18.46 21.13
N LEU A 552 -29.34 -18.35 22.44
CA LEU A 552 -28.52 -19.28 23.22
C LEU A 552 -29.31 -19.84 24.41
N PRO A 553 -29.04 -21.09 24.84
CA PRO A 553 -29.73 -21.69 25.97
C PRO A 553 -29.44 -20.97 27.30
N VAL A 554 -30.41 -21.06 28.22
CA VAL A 554 -30.33 -20.41 29.54
C VAL A 554 -29.24 -21.08 30.39
N GLY A 555 -28.30 -20.29 30.93
CA GLY A 555 -27.18 -20.80 31.72
C GLY A 555 -26.02 -21.36 30.88
N GLY A 556 -26.00 -21.09 29.58
CA GLY A 556 -24.95 -21.51 28.65
C GLY A 556 -25.35 -22.75 27.86
N VAL A 557 -24.38 -23.63 27.60
CA VAL A 557 -24.56 -24.85 26.80
C VAL A 557 -24.94 -26.08 27.64
N SER A 558 -25.65 -27.04 27.04
CA SER A 558 -26.02 -28.30 27.71
C SER A 558 -24.79 -29.19 27.94
N GLU A 559 -24.83 -29.99 29.01
CA GLU A 559 -23.78 -30.99 29.32
C GLU A 559 -22.37 -30.40 29.49
N ALA A 560 -22.28 -29.15 29.97
CA ALA A 560 -21.03 -28.41 30.15
C ALA A 560 -19.92 -29.20 30.87
N ASP A 561 -20.26 -29.97 31.91
CA ASP A 561 -19.30 -30.79 32.66
C ASP A 561 -18.62 -31.84 31.77
N LYS A 562 -19.37 -32.43 30.83
CA LYS A 562 -18.81 -33.42 29.89
C LYS A 562 -17.83 -32.80 28.90
N PHE A 563 -18.00 -31.52 28.56
CA PHE A 563 -17.01 -30.81 27.75
C PHE A 563 -15.72 -30.56 28.54
N VAL A 564 -15.82 -30.15 29.81
CA VAL A 564 -14.64 -29.99 30.68
C VAL A 564 -13.87 -31.31 30.82
N ASP A 565 -14.59 -32.42 30.93
CA ASP A 565 -14.02 -33.76 31.08
C ASP A 565 -13.72 -34.47 29.75
N ALA A 566 -13.87 -33.80 28.60
CA ALA A 566 -13.63 -34.42 27.30
C ALA A 566 -12.15 -34.81 27.12
N PRO A 567 -11.85 -35.92 26.42
CA PRO A 567 -10.49 -36.43 26.31
C PRO A 567 -9.60 -35.52 25.45
N LEU A 568 -8.30 -35.52 25.75
CA LEU A 568 -7.27 -34.99 24.84
C LEU A 568 -7.13 -35.93 23.64
N ALA A 569 -7.18 -35.37 22.44
CA ALA A 569 -7.16 -36.06 21.16
C ALA A 569 -5.75 -36.55 20.80
N ASN A 570 -5.22 -37.50 21.58
CA ASN A 570 -3.90 -38.09 21.36
C ASN A 570 -3.90 -39.14 20.22
N ASP A 571 -5.06 -39.64 19.84
CA ASP A 571 -5.27 -40.64 18.80
C ASP A 571 -6.63 -40.44 18.11
N ALA A 572 -6.92 -41.26 17.10
CA ALA A 572 -8.18 -41.19 16.37
C ALA A 572 -9.42 -41.44 17.23
N HIS A 573 -9.32 -42.27 18.28
CA HIS A 573 -10.44 -42.62 19.14
C HIS A 573 -10.82 -41.45 20.06
N SER A 574 -9.83 -40.91 20.76
CA SER A 574 -9.95 -39.72 21.61
C SER A 574 -10.32 -38.47 20.82
N TYR A 575 -9.81 -38.31 19.59
CA TYR A 575 -10.24 -37.29 18.64
C TYR A 575 -11.73 -37.37 18.32
N SER A 576 -12.22 -38.55 17.95
CA SER A 576 -13.63 -38.79 17.65
C SER A 576 -14.51 -38.54 18.87
N ALA A 577 -14.10 -39.06 20.04
CA ALA A 577 -14.80 -38.84 21.30
C ALA A 577 -14.91 -37.35 21.66
N PHE A 578 -13.84 -36.58 21.52
CA PHE A 578 -13.85 -35.14 21.77
C PHE A 578 -14.85 -34.40 20.86
N PHE A 579 -14.78 -34.60 19.54
CA PHE A 579 -15.66 -33.88 18.62
C PHE A 579 -17.13 -34.30 18.73
N ILE A 580 -17.42 -35.55 19.11
CA ILE A 580 -18.78 -35.98 19.45
C ILE A 580 -19.30 -35.21 20.68
N ILE A 581 -18.50 -35.14 21.76
CA ILE A 581 -18.87 -34.42 22.97
C ILE A 581 -19.05 -32.92 22.68
N ALA A 582 -18.09 -32.28 22.01
CA ALA A 582 -18.16 -30.87 21.66
C ALA A 582 -19.37 -30.56 20.75
N ASN A 583 -19.65 -31.42 19.77
CA ASN A 583 -20.82 -31.25 18.90
C ASN A 583 -22.14 -31.35 19.69
N ARG A 584 -22.26 -32.31 20.62
CA ARG A 584 -23.45 -32.44 21.47
C ARG A 584 -23.63 -31.24 22.41
N CYS A 585 -22.55 -30.82 23.06
CA CYS A 585 -22.59 -29.72 24.03
C CYS A 585 -22.92 -28.39 23.35
N PHE A 586 -22.26 -28.05 22.23
CA PHE A 586 -22.42 -26.74 21.61
C PHE A 586 -23.42 -26.74 20.46
N VAL A 587 -23.19 -27.56 19.43
CA VAL A 587 -23.96 -27.49 18.17
C VAL A 587 -25.38 -28.02 18.36
N GLU A 588 -25.54 -29.25 18.85
CA GLU A 588 -26.85 -29.88 19.01
C GLU A 588 -27.69 -29.16 20.07
N SER A 589 -27.07 -28.75 21.19
CA SER A 589 -27.74 -27.96 22.24
C SER A 589 -28.34 -26.66 21.70
N ILE A 590 -27.57 -25.88 20.92
CA ILE A 590 -28.04 -24.61 20.33
C ILE A 590 -29.12 -24.88 19.27
N GLU A 591 -28.95 -25.91 18.43
CA GLU A 591 -29.94 -26.28 17.42
C GLU A 591 -31.29 -26.68 18.03
N VAL A 592 -31.28 -27.47 19.12
CA VAL A 592 -32.50 -27.85 19.83
C VAL A 592 -33.17 -26.62 20.43
N PHE A 593 -32.41 -25.77 21.13
CA PHE A 593 -32.94 -24.56 21.74
C PHE A 593 -33.57 -23.60 20.72
N MET A 594 -32.90 -23.34 19.59
CA MET A 594 -33.41 -22.43 18.56
C MET A 594 -34.67 -23.00 17.89
N LYS A 595 -34.76 -24.32 17.68
CA LYS A 595 -35.98 -24.98 17.19
C LYS A 595 -37.15 -24.84 18.18
N GLU A 596 -36.90 -25.01 19.47
CA GLU A 596 -37.92 -24.81 20.53
C GLU A 596 -38.43 -23.36 20.57
N LYS A 597 -37.58 -22.38 20.20
CA LYS A 597 -37.95 -20.96 20.08
C LYS A 597 -38.63 -20.60 18.75
N GLY A 598 -38.92 -21.57 17.90
CA GLY A 598 -39.69 -21.39 16.67
C GLY A 598 -38.87 -20.91 15.47
N VAL A 599 -37.54 -20.99 15.51
CA VAL A 599 -36.68 -20.68 14.37
C VAL A 599 -36.88 -21.74 13.28
N GLN A 600 -37.46 -21.34 12.13
CA GLN A 600 -37.64 -22.20 10.97
C GLN A 600 -36.47 -22.06 9.99
N GLY A 601 -35.95 -23.18 9.48
CA GLY A 601 -34.85 -23.23 8.51
C GLY A 601 -33.50 -23.65 9.11
N ALA A 602 -32.40 -23.32 8.42
CA ALA A 602 -31.05 -23.70 8.85
C ALA A 602 -30.62 -22.84 10.04
N VAL A 603 -30.59 -23.43 11.24
CA VAL A 603 -30.17 -22.78 12.50
C VAL A 603 -28.86 -22.01 12.34
N ASN A 604 -27.89 -22.59 11.61
CA ASN A 604 -26.61 -21.94 11.38
C ASN A 604 -26.70 -20.64 10.57
N GLY A 605 -27.67 -20.50 9.66
CA GLY A 605 -27.88 -19.25 8.91
C GLY A 605 -28.33 -18.13 9.85
N HIS A 606 -29.37 -18.41 10.66
CA HIS A 606 -29.85 -17.47 11.68
C HIS A 606 -28.77 -17.11 12.71
N LEU A 607 -27.98 -18.10 13.14
CA LEU A 607 -26.88 -17.85 14.05
C LEU A 607 -25.77 -17.03 13.40
N HIS A 608 -25.50 -17.24 12.11
CA HIS A 608 -24.48 -16.47 11.40
C HIS A 608 -24.88 -14.99 11.25
N ASP A 609 -26.17 -14.68 11.12
CA ASP A 609 -26.65 -13.31 11.00
C ASP A 609 -26.48 -12.50 12.31
N VAL A 610 -26.40 -13.20 13.45
CA VAL A 610 -26.38 -12.58 14.78
C VAL A 610 -25.03 -12.76 15.49
N LEU A 611 -24.41 -13.92 15.33
CA LEU A 611 -23.13 -14.35 15.91
C LEU A 611 -22.28 -15.04 14.81
N PRO A 612 -21.84 -14.30 13.77
CA PRO A 612 -21.17 -14.86 12.60
C PRO A 612 -19.93 -15.70 12.93
N ARG A 613 -19.13 -15.26 13.90
CA ARG A 613 -17.86 -15.92 14.24
C ARG A 613 -18.11 -17.17 15.06
N LEU A 614 -19.07 -17.12 15.99
CA LEU A 614 -19.51 -18.31 16.71
C LEU A 614 -20.09 -19.34 15.75
N ALA A 615 -20.91 -18.92 14.78
CA ALA A 615 -21.48 -19.83 13.79
C ALA A 615 -20.39 -20.56 12.98
N ILE A 616 -19.33 -19.86 12.56
CA ILE A 616 -18.18 -20.47 11.86
C ILE A 616 -17.45 -21.47 12.76
N ALA A 617 -17.19 -21.14 14.03
CA ALA A 617 -16.53 -22.04 14.98
C ALA A 617 -17.37 -23.31 15.24
N LEU A 618 -18.69 -23.18 15.36
CA LEU A 618 -19.61 -24.30 15.51
C LEU A 618 -19.68 -25.17 14.25
N GLN A 619 -19.64 -24.56 13.05
CA GLN A 619 -19.50 -25.31 11.81
C GLN A 619 -18.21 -26.12 11.78
N ARG A 620 -17.07 -25.55 12.21
CA ARG A 620 -15.79 -26.27 12.29
C ARG A 620 -15.91 -27.53 13.16
N ILE A 621 -16.51 -27.42 14.35
CA ILE A 621 -16.77 -28.56 15.24
C ILE A 621 -17.65 -29.62 14.55
N ARG A 622 -18.72 -29.20 13.86
CA ARG A 622 -19.62 -30.12 13.13
C ARG A 622 -18.88 -30.87 12.02
N VAL A 623 -18.08 -30.16 11.24
CA VAL A 623 -17.33 -30.71 10.11
C VAL A 623 -16.29 -31.72 10.60
N TYR A 624 -15.54 -31.39 11.65
CA TYR A 624 -14.56 -32.32 12.24
C TYR A 624 -15.22 -33.53 12.92
N ARG A 625 -16.41 -33.39 13.50
CA ARG A 625 -17.20 -34.52 13.99
C ARG A 625 -17.62 -35.47 12.86
N HIS A 626 -18.04 -34.95 11.71
CA HIS A 626 -18.37 -35.79 10.55
C HIS A 626 -17.15 -36.52 10.00
N ASP A 627 -16.04 -35.81 9.89
CA ASP A 627 -14.77 -36.36 9.46
C ASP A 627 -14.23 -37.45 10.41
N ALA A 628 -14.35 -37.26 11.73
CA ALA A 628 -13.97 -38.23 12.75
C ALA A 628 -14.86 -39.49 12.80
N GLY A 629 -16.11 -39.36 12.35
CA GLY A 629 -17.09 -40.44 12.38
C GLY A 629 -17.07 -41.37 11.15
N HIS A 630 -16.17 -41.13 10.18
CA HIS A 630 -16.17 -41.79 8.86
C HIS A 630 -17.53 -41.76 8.14
N ILE A 631 -18.37 -40.77 8.44
CA ILE A 631 -19.62 -40.56 7.70
C ILE A 631 -19.23 -39.82 6.42
N GLU A 632 -19.45 -40.45 5.25
CA GLU A 632 -19.22 -39.77 3.97
C GLU A 632 -20.04 -38.47 3.93
N LEU A 633 -19.33 -37.34 3.86
CA LEU A 633 -19.93 -36.06 3.57
C LEU A 633 -20.43 -36.11 2.12
N SER A 634 -21.73 -36.38 1.92
CA SER A 634 -22.33 -36.50 0.59
C SER A 634 -22.67 -35.14 -0.05
N VAL A 635 -22.59 -34.05 0.73
CA VAL A 635 -22.96 -32.70 0.29
C VAL A 635 -21.71 -31.93 -0.18
N PRO A 636 -21.65 -31.46 -1.45
CA PRO A 636 -20.48 -30.76 -2.00
C PRO A 636 -19.98 -29.57 -1.18
N ASN A 637 -20.90 -28.79 -0.59
CA ASN A 637 -20.53 -27.65 0.27
C ASN A 637 -19.85 -28.08 1.57
N ALA A 638 -20.24 -29.21 2.16
CA ALA A 638 -19.66 -29.69 3.41
C ALA A 638 -18.24 -30.27 3.19
N ILE A 639 -18.01 -30.91 2.04
CA ILE A 639 -16.67 -31.35 1.62
C ILE A 639 -15.75 -30.14 1.45
N ARG A 640 -16.22 -29.10 0.74
CA ARG A 640 -15.44 -27.87 0.53
C ARG A 640 -15.07 -27.20 1.85
N LEU A 641 -16.04 -27.03 2.76
CA LEU A 641 -15.81 -26.46 4.11
C LEU A 641 -14.79 -27.27 4.91
N ARG A 642 -14.85 -28.61 4.84
CA ARG A 642 -13.85 -29.48 5.47
C ARG A 642 -12.47 -29.21 4.90
N ASP A 643 -12.32 -29.20 3.59
CA ASP A 643 -11.03 -29.03 2.94
C ASP A 643 -10.46 -27.63 3.22
N ASP A 644 -11.30 -26.60 3.28
CA ASP A 644 -10.94 -25.24 3.66
C ASP A 644 -10.43 -25.19 5.12
N PHE A 645 -11.16 -25.77 6.09
CA PHE A 645 -10.72 -25.82 7.49
C PHE A 645 -9.45 -26.64 7.70
N LEU A 646 -9.30 -27.79 7.03
CA LEU A 646 -8.07 -28.59 7.13
C LEU A 646 -6.88 -27.88 6.51
N LYS A 647 -7.09 -27.17 5.39
CA LYS A 647 -6.05 -26.35 4.77
C LYS A 647 -5.62 -25.22 5.72
N GLU A 648 -6.56 -24.60 6.43
CA GLU A 648 -6.29 -23.56 7.44
C GLU A 648 -5.52 -24.13 8.65
N ASP A 649 -6.09 -25.15 9.31
CA ASP A 649 -5.60 -25.67 10.59
C ASP A 649 -4.29 -26.47 10.47
N LEU A 650 -4.01 -27.05 9.30
CA LEU A 650 -2.76 -27.77 9.02
C LEU A 650 -1.75 -26.95 8.21
N GLY A 651 -2.04 -25.68 7.94
CA GLY A 651 -1.16 -24.79 7.16
C GLY A 651 -0.89 -25.30 5.74
N GLY A 652 -1.88 -25.94 5.12
CA GLY A 652 -1.81 -26.51 3.77
C GLY A 652 -1.07 -27.84 3.66
N ARG A 653 -0.67 -28.46 4.78
CA ARG A 653 -0.04 -29.80 4.79
C ARG A 653 -1.06 -30.93 4.76
N GLN A 654 -0.63 -32.09 4.26
CA GLN A 654 -1.43 -33.30 4.33
C GLN A 654 -1.43 -33.85 5.76
N ARG A 655 -2.54 -34.44 6.20
CA ARG A 655 -2.70 -34.99 7.56
C ARG A 655 -1.59 -35.94 7.99
N GLY A 656 -1.13 -36.80 7.07
CA GLY A 656 -0.08 -37.78 7.35
C GLY A 656 1.32 -37.20 7.59
N THR A 657 1.53 -35.90 7.35
CA THR A 657 2.83 -35.24 7.53
C THR A 657 2.90 -34.33 8.76
N VAL A 658 1.85 -34.33 9.59
CA VAL A 658 1.70 -33.51 10.79
C VAL A 658 1.82 -34.42 12.02
N GLU A 659 2.79 -34.15 12.90
CA GLU A 659 2.89 -34.86 14.19
C GLU A 659 1.73 -34.43 15.10
N ASP A 660 1.19 -35.38 15.88
CA ASP A 660 0.05 -35.16 16.78
C ASP A 660 -1.18 -34.51 16.10
N VAL A 661 -1.41 -34.80 14.81
CA VAL A 661 -2.46 -34.17 13.98
C VAL A 661 -3.84 -34.11 14.66
N HIS A 662 -4.20 -35.14 15.41
CA HIS A 662 -5.45 -35.21 16.16
C HIS A 662 -5.55 -34.13 17.25
N PHE A 663 -4.47 -33.93 18.01
CA PHE A 663 -4.41 -32.91 19.04
C PHE A 663 -4.33 -31.52 18.41
N VAL A 664 -3.58 -31.35 17.32
CA VAL A 664 -3.51 -30.07 16.58
C VAL A 664 -4.91 -29.63 16.15
N LEU A 665 -5.69 -30.52 15.55
CA LEU A 665 -7.07 -30.22 15.12
C LEU A 665 -8.01 -29.96 16.31
N GLN A 666 -7.85 -30.69 17.42
CA GLN A 666 -8.56 -30.38 18.67
C GLN A 666 -8.21 -28.98 19.16
N GLN A 667 -6.92 -28.64 19.18
CA GLN A 667 -6.43 -27.33 19.62
C GLN A 667 -7.00 -26.21 18.76
N CYS A 668 -6.93 -26.33 17.42
CA CYS A 668 -7.50 -25.35 16.50
C CYS A 668 -9.02 -25.16 16.68
N ALA A 669 -9.76 -26.23 17.00
CA ALA A 669 -11.18 -26.14 17.29
C ALA A 669 -11.47 -25.44 18.62
N VAL A 670 -10.72 -25.76 19.69
CA VAL A 670 -10.87 -25.14 21.02
C VAL A 670 -10.46 -23.67 21.00
N ASP A 671 -9.30 -23.35 20.45
CA ASP A 671 -8.82 -21.96 20.34
C ASP A 671 -9.72 -21.15 19.39
N GLY A 672 -10.17 -21.75 18.28
CA GLY A 672 -11.13 -21.13 17.37
C GLY A 672 -12.47 -20.81 18.04
N LEU A 673 -13.00 -21.73 18.86
CA LEU A 673 -14.23 -21.51 19.63
C LEU A 673 -14.06 -20.40 20.68
N MET A 674 -12.95 -20.43 21.44
CA MET A 674 -12.65 -19.39 22.43
C MET A 674 -12.53 -18.01 21.77
N ASN A 675 -11.78 -17.91 20.68
CA ASN A 675 -11.59 -16.67 19.94
C ASN A 675 -12.91 -16.15 19.39
N ALA A 676 -13.76 -17.04 18.85
CA ALA A 676 -15.09 -16.66 18.37
C ALA A 676 -15.96 -16.10 19.50
N ILE A 677 -15.99 -16.73 20.67
CA ILE A 677 -16.78 -16.25 21.81
C ILE A 677 -16.31 -14.87 22.28
N GLN A 678 -15.00 -14.71 22.48
CA GLN A 678 -14.41 -13.42 22.88
C GLN A 678 -14.72 -12.32 21.86
N ALA A 679 -14.54 -12.64 20.57
CA ALA A 679 -14.89 -11.78 19.47
C ALA A 679 -16.34 -11.29 19.50
N GLU A 680 -17.29 -12.20 19.77
CA GLU A 680 -18.70 -11.85 19.86
C GLU A 680 -19.02 -11.04 21.12
N LEU A 681 -18.37 -11.33 22.25
CA LEU A 681 -18.52 -10.55 23.49
C LEU A 681 -18.12 -9.09 23.27
N VAL A 682 -16.99 -8.86 22.60
CA VAL A 682 -16.48 -7.52 22.27
C VAL A 682 -17.36 -6.82 21.26
N ALA A 683 -17.75 -7.50 20.17
CA ALA A 683 -18.65 -6.92 19.16
C ALA A 683 -20.00 -6.47 19.74
N ASN A 684 -20.47 -7.16 20.79
CA ASN A 684 -21.70 -6.85 21.51
C ASN A 684 -21.49 -5.95 22.75
N ARG A 685 -20.26 -5.43 22.97
CA ARG A 685 -19.86 -4.52 24.06
C ARG A 685 -20.09 -5.07 25.47
N LEU A 686 -19.79 -6.34 25.68
CA LEU A 686 -19.95 -7.03 26.96
C LEU A 686 -18.67 -7.09 27.79
N VAL A 687 -17.53 -6.76 27.17
CA VAL A 687 -16.20 -6.73 27.77
C VAL A 687 -15.51 -5.46 27.33
#